data_AF-A0AAU6FDM4-F1
#
_entry.id   AF-A0AAU6FDM4-F1
#
_cell.length_a   1.000
_cell.length_b   1.000
_cell.length_c   1.000
_cell.angle_alpha   90.00
_cell.angle_beta   90.00
_cell.angle_gamma   90.00
#
_symmetry.space_group_name_H-M   'P 1'
#
loop_
_entity.id
_entity.type
_entity.pdbx_description
1 polymer ?
#
loop_
_entity_poly.entity_id
_entity_poly.type
_entity_poly.pdbx_seq_one_letter_code
_entity_poly.pdbx_strand_id
1 'polypeptide(L)'
;MRPMPKRFAALRARARATGAACAVLATVVPAFTLGLSAAPAAAAPLPGGLGPCVPGDCPDPFPPINNGDFAGRDDAINIYVGDDFLVRGRAAEAEGRVVVLDDFDQDKDPEAGGSYNLGIVGVGSRVPPPVDSDFLTTGGDVTIADGQTLDTTGGLVDEVGTVRYAGTQTGTVTGALVQDPDAAAPYVGLRDQLTDASQCYARPGGQLRTPTGTAVNQGTQTLFTGDGTSALQVFNVDFDLTADGGGQQGVVFDPDSIPDDATILVNVIGADRAINTYSGGIADTDPLNAYRERLLWNFPDATTVDLAGTGQFQGSFLMGEQSSMTTVSLPGVNGRFFTTGSVTHTSSATGGGGQEFHAYPFNGDLPDCDGPQPVTGEVRVLKTDAETGDALAGADFELWRETNGVDGLQTTGTDPDTLVDTCTTPSNGVCAETTTVGTYYWRETAAPEGYELPDPDVFGPLVLTEDNADAGVQVEATNTEEPVPPVTGEVRVLKTDAETGDPLAGADFELWRETNGVDGLQTTGADPDTLVTTCTTPANGVCAATTTPGTYYWQETQAPEGYEMPDPAVFGPLVLTEDNADAGVQAEAANTEEPVPPVTGSLTLEKTDAKNGQPLAGAVFELWRETNDVPGLQTAGTNPDTLADAGCSTDDTGECTFDDLPLGEYYLRETAVPEGYVLPANPVSGPFEVTEANSSQGVTVELSNERGEPCKGKDCKKRVHEGARA
;
A
#
# COMPACT_ATOMS: atom_id res chain seq x y z
N MET A 1 6.11 -21.24 106.47
CA MET A 1 6.00 -19.86 107.00
C MET A 1 5.80 -18.91 105.81
N ARG A 2 4.77 -18.06 105.88
CA ARG A 2 4.50 -16.87 105.03
C ARG A 2 5.68 -15.86 105.09
N PRO A 3 5.76 -14.76 104.27
CA PRO A 3 4.74 -14.15 103.38
C PRO A 3 5.21 -13.63 101.99
N MET A 4 4.19 -13.27 101.19
CA MET A 4 4.07 -12.32 100.04
C MET A 4 4.52 -10.86 100.35
N PRO A 5 4.44 -9.85 99.41
CA PRO A 5 4.36 -9.86 97.93
C PRO A 5 5.18 -8.73 97.21
N LYS A 6 4.94 -8.59 95.88
CA LYS A 6 5.10 -7.43 94.95
C LYS A 6 6.42 -7.42 94.14
N ARG A 7 6.45 -7.34 92.79
CA ARG A 7 5.48 -6.85 91.78
C ARG A 7 5.88 -7.32 90.34
N PHE A 8 4.86 -7.61 89.50
CA PHE A 8 4.68 -7.52 88.02
C PHE A 8 5.77 -8.00 87.04
N ALA A 9 5.52 -8.52 85.83
CA ALA A 9 4.43 -9.20 85.10
C ALA A 9 5.10 -9.56 83.74
N ALA A 10 5.22 -10.86 83.39
CA ALA A 10 4.41 -11.59 82.40
C ALA A 10 4.51 -11.07 80.94
N LEU A 11 4.64 -11.86 79.86
CA LEU A 11 4.94 -13.28 79.54
C LEU A 11 5.08 -13.27 77.98
N ARG A 12 6.11 -13.87 77.35
CA ARG A 12 6.08 -15.13 76.55
C ARG A 12 4.73 -15.54 75.94
N ALA A 13 4.59 -16.21 74.79
CA ALA A 13 5.43 -16.64 73.67
C ALA A 13 4.51 -17.50 72.74
N ARG A 14 4.86 -17.56 71.44
CA ARG A 14 4.69 -18.67 70.45
C ARG A 14 3.40 -19.53 70.43
N ALA A 15 2.84 -19.72 69.23
CA ALA A 15 2.66 -21.05 68.61
C ALA A 15 2.28 -20.95 67.12
N ARG A 16 2.76 -21.92 66.33
CA ARG A 16 2.43 -22.19 64.91
C ARG A 16 1.13 -23.00 64.80
N ALA A 17 0.42 -22.93 63.67
CA ALA A 17 0.05 -24.07 62.81
C ALA A 17 -0.97 -23.72 61.69
N THR A 18 -0.58 -24.06 60.44
CA THR A 18 -1.34 -24.66 59.32
C THR A 18 -2.71 -24.15 58.85
N GLY A 19 -2.83 -24.00 57.52
CA GLY A 19 -4.06 -24.26 56.75
C GLY A 19 -4.46 -23.12 55.82
N ALA A 20 -4.08 -23.19 54.54
CA ALA A 20 -4.49 -22.24 53.50
C ALA A 20 -5.49 -22.91 52.55
N ALA A 21 -6.70 -22.35 52.44
CA ALA A 21 -7.46 -22.26 51.19
C ALA A 21 -8.74 -21.41 51.38
N CYS A 22 -8.93 -20.49 50.43
CA CYS A 22 -10.18 -19.85 49.99
C CYS A 22 -10.94 -18.92 50.96
N ALA A 23 -10.79 -17.62 50.72
CA ALA A 23 -11.86 -16.68 50.34
C ALA A 23 -11.39 -15.25 50.65
N VAL A 24 -10.95 -14.50 49.64
CA VAL A 24 -10.61 -13.08 49.79
C VAL A 24 -11.90 -12.28 49.75
N LEU A 25 -12.34 -11.84 50.94
CA LEU A 25 -13.36 -10.80 51.12
C LEU A 25 -12.63 -9.50 51.48
N ALA A 26 -13.07 -8.44 50.81
CA ALA A 26 -12.55 -7.09 50.80
C ALA A 26 -12.27 -6.49 52.19
N THR A 27 -11.12 -5.82 52.31
CA THR A 27 -10.91 -4.76 53.31
C THR A 27 -10.27 -3.56 52.61
N VAL A 28 -11.07 -2.49 52.50
CA VAL A 28 -10.68 -1.15 52.07
C VAL A 28 -9.62 -0.60 53.01
N VAL A 29 -8.46 -0.22 52.46
CA VAL A 29 -7.44 0.59 53.13
C VAL A 29 -7.62 2.03 52.64
N PRO A 30 -7.68 3.04 53.50
CA PRO A 30 -7.74 4.43 53.06
C PRO A 30 -6.38 4.80 52.48
N ALA A 31 -6.29 4.94 51.16
CA ALA A 31 -5.14 5.53 50.52
C ALA A 31 -5.10 7.02 50.92
N PHE A 32 -4.02 7.41 51.58
CA PHE A 32 -3.63 8.80 51.72
C PHE A 32 -3.59 9.41 50.32
N THR A 33 -4.52 10.32 50.04
CA THR A 33 -4.42 11.21 48.89
C THR A 33 -3.23 12.13 49.16
N LEU A 34 -2.09 11.80 48.56
CA LEU A 34 -1.07 12.81 48.26
C LEU A 34 -1.78 13.84 47.39
N GLY A 35 -2.07 15.00 47.97
CA GLY A 35 -2.59 16.13 47.22
C GLY A 35 -1.62 16.41 46.09
N LEU A 36 -2.04 16.14 44.86
CA LEU A 36 -1.43 16.76 43.70
C LEU A 36 -1.60 18.26 43.93
N SER A 37 -0.48 18.95 44.16
CA SER A 37 -0.44 20.39 43.94
C SER A 37 -0.91 20.59 42.51
N ALA A 38 -2.07 21.23 42.35
CA ALA A 38 -2.46 21.78 41.06
C ALA A 38 -1.26 22.60 40.58
N ALA A 39 -0.77 22.30 39.38
CA ALA A 39 0.11 23.23 38.70
C ALA A 39 -0.60 24.60 38.70
N PRO A 40 0.12 25.72 38.92
CA PRO A 40 -0.51 27.03 38.77
C PRO A 40 -1.14 27.07 37.37
N ALA A 41 -2.42 27.44 37.31
CA ALA A 41 -3.07 27.73 36.05
C ALA A 41 -2.17 28.74 35.32
N ALA A 42 -1.68 28.35 34.14
CA ALA A 42 -1.06 29.31 33.26
C ALA A 42 -2.10 30.40 32.97
N ALA A 43 -1.66 31.67 32.93
CA ALA A 43 -2.51 32.80 32.58
C ALA A 43 -3.31 32.49 31.30
N ALA A 44 -4.59 32.88 31.23
CA ALA A 44 -5.39 32.71 30.02
C ALA A 44 -5.16 33.92 29.10
N PRO A 45 -4.42 33.76 27.99
CA PRO A 45 -4.13 34.87 27.10
C PRO A 45 -5.29 35.05 26.11
N LEU A 46 -5.08 35.79 25.03
CA LEU A 46 -6.07 35.85 23.94
C LEU A 46 -6.16 34.47 23.24
N PRO A 47 -7.29 34.16 22.55
CA PRO A 47 -7.49 32.88 21.88
C PRO A 47 -6.35 32.50 20.93
N GLY A 48 -6.15 31.20 20.70
CA GLY A 48 -5.08 30.72 19.81
C GLY A 48 -3.66 30.90 20.36
N GLY A 49 -3.50 31.11 21.67
CA GLY A 49 -2.20 31.37 22.29
C GLY A 49 -1.64 32.77 21.98
N LEU A 50 -2.50 33.68 21.51
CA LEU A 50 -2.14 35.06 21.20
C LEU A 50 -1.90 35.89 22.46
N GLY A 51 -1.02 36.88 22.38
CA GLY A 51 -0.83 37.86 23.45
C GLY A 51 0.61 37.85 23.96
N PRO A 52 1.02 36.85 24.76
CA PRO A 52 2.39 36.74 25.25
C PRO A 52 3.39 36.64 24.10
N CYS A 53 4.64 36.96 24.40
CA CYS A 53 5.73 36.64 23.48
C CYS A 53 5.92 35.10 23.44
N VAL A 54 6.06 34.53 22.25
CA VAL A 54 6.18 33.06 22.05
C VAL A 54 7.60 32.67 21.60
N PRO A 55 8.03 31.40 21.81
CA PRO A 55 9.44 31.04 21.90
C PRO A 55 10.31 31.43 20.70
N GLY A 56 11.24 32.36 20.94
CA GLY A 56 12.25 32.77 19.95
C GLY A 56 13.44 33.58 20.49
N ASP A 57 13.41 33.93 21.79
CA ASP A 57 14.29 34.86 22.55
C ASP A 57 13.51 36.09 23.05
N CYS A 58 12.44 35.86 23.83
CA CYS A 58 11.58 36.93 24.35
C CYS A 58 12.30 37.79 25.40
N PRO A 59 12.37 39.13 25.23
CA PRO A 59 12.95 39.99 26.24
C PRO A 59 12.04 40.12 27.47
N ASP A 60 12.61 40.07 28.67
CA ASP A 60 11.92 40.31 29.94
C ASP A 60 12.82 41.17 30.87
N PRO A 61 12.44 42.45 31.14
CA PRO A 61 11.27 43.14 30.63
C PRO A 61 11.39 43.50 29.13
N PHE A 62 10.25 43.72 28.47
CA PHE A 62 10.23 44.26 27.10
C PHE A 62 10.83 45.68 27.08
N PRO A 63 11.64 46.03 26.07
CA PRO A 63 12.36 47.30 26.03
C PRO A 63 11.44 48.52 25.81
N PRO A 64 11.84 49.73 26.28
CA PRO A 64 11.22 50.99 25.86
C PRO A 64 11.21 51.14 24.33
N ILE A 65 10.39 52.07 23.84
CA ILE A 65 10.46 52.51 22.44
C ILE A 65 11.88 53.02 22.15
N ASN A 66 12.56 52.43 21.18
CA ASN A 66 13.95 52.76 20.86
C ASN A 66 14.29 52.45 19.39
N ASN A 67 15.48 52.87 18.98
CA ASN A 67 16.06 52.61 17.65
C ASN A 67 17.44 51.90 17.73
N GLY A 68 17.69 51.21 18.85
CA GLY A 68 18.93 50.50 19.14
C GLY A 68 18.97 49.08 18.56
N ASP A 69 19.84 48.23 19.06
CA ASP A 69 19.94 46.82 18.63
C ASP A 69 18.68 46.03 18.99
N PHE A 70 18.46 44.88 18.33
CA PHE A 70 17.36 43.98 18.69
C PHE A 70 17.57 43.41 20.09
N ALA A 71 16.54 43.52 20.94
CA ALA A 71 16.60 43.07 22.34
C ALA A 71 16.24 41.58 22.51
N GLY A 72 15.71 40.97 21.45
CA GLY A 72 15.18 39.62 21.42
C GLY A 72 14.33 39.42 20.17
N ARG A 73 13.57 38.33 20.10
CA ARG A 73 12.63 38.03 19.01
C ARG A 73 11.33 37.43 19.51
N ASP A 74 10.26 37.70 18.77
CA ASP A 74 8.90 37.28 19.10
C ASP A 74 8.19 36.75 17.86
N ASP A 75 7.86 35.46 17.85
CA ASP A 75 7.17 34.81 16.74
C ASP A 75 5.63 34.93 16.82
N ALA A 76 5.12 35.59 17.85
CA ALA A 76 3.69 35.73 18.05
C ALA A 76 3.11 36.68 17.01
N ILE A 77 1.86 36.41 16.61
CA ILE A 77 1.12 37.34 15.77
C ILE A 77 0.97 38.65 16.54
N ASN A 78 1.56 39.71 16.00
CA ASN A 78 1.41 41.06 16.54
C ASN A 78 0.14 41.71 16.01
N ILE A 79 -0.12 41.51 14.71
CA ILE A 79 -1.29 42.06 14.03
C ILE A 79 -2.06 40.93 13.36
N TYR A 80 -3.34 40.81 13.70
CA TYR A 80 -4.28 39.90 13.04
C TYR A 80 -5.40 40.72 12.40
N VAL A 81 -5.68 40.46 11.13
CA VAL A 81 -6.75 41.10 10.37
C VAL A 81 -7.61 40.02 9.73
N GLY A 82 -8.89 39.99 10.08
CA GLY A 82 -9.83 38.96 9.60
C GLY A 82 -10.34 39.18 8.17
N ASP A 83 -10.00 40.31 7.57
CA ASP A 83 -10.44 40.78 6.25
C ASP A 83 -9.27 41.58 5.61
N ASP A 84 -9.49 42.77 5.04
CA ASP A 84 -8.45 43.54 4.35
C ASP A 84 -7.55 44.37 5.28
N PHE A 85 -6.24 44.40 4.98
CA PHE A 85 -5.28 45.36 5.53
C PHE A 85 -4.91 46.40 4.47
N LEU A 86 -5.44 47.61 4.63
CA LEU A 86 -5.19 48.76 3.77
C LEU A 86 -4.12 49.70 4.36
N VAL A 87 -2.95 49.81 3.72
CA VAL A 87 -1.93 50.81 4.05
C VAL A 87 -2.12 52.04 3.19
N ARG A 88 -2.34 53.21 3.81
CA ARG A 88 -2.71 54.47 3.15
C ARG A 88 -1.95 55.67 3.71
N GLY A 89 -2.07 56.80 3.00
CA GLY A 89 -1.56 58.08 3.48
C GLY A 89 -0.05 58.03 3.79
N ARG A 90 0.33 58.45 5.00
CA ARG A 90 1.72 58.51 5.47
C ARG A 90 2.07 57.45 6.52
N ALA A 91 1.28 56.38 6.63
CA ALA A 91 1.56 55.25 7.52
C ALA A 91 2.92 54.63 7.19
N ALA A 92 3.78 54.40 8.16
CA ALA A 92 5.20 54.11 7.91
C ALA A 92 5.58 52.66 8.17
N GLU A 93 5.08 52.05 9.24
CA GLU A 93 5.61 50.75 9.64
C GLU A 93 4.70 49.92 10.55
N ALA A 94 4.87 48.59 10.50
CA ALA A 94 4.24 47.63 11.41
C ALA A 94 5.27 46.60 11.87
N GLU A 95 5.59 46.61 13.16
CA GLU A 95 6.51 45.67 13.79
C GLU A 95 5.86 44.32 14.08
N GLY A 96 6.68 43.27 14.10
CA GLY A 96 6.23 41.93 14.44
C GLY A 96 5.50 41.22 13.30
N ARG A 97 4.97 40.05 13.61
CA ARG A 97 4.30 39.20 12.62
C ARG A 97 2.89 39.69 12.33
N VAL A 98 2.51 39.73 11.05
CA VAL A 98 1.22 40.19 10.55
C VAL A 98 0.52 39.05 9.81
N VAL A 99 -0.74 38.78 10.17
CA VAL A 99 -1.62 37.83 9.49
C VAL A 99 -2.86 38.56 8.99
N VAL A 100 -3.18 38.39 7.71
CA VAL A 100 -4.33 39.00 7.03
C VAL A 100 -5.09 37.88 6.33
N LEU A 101 -6.37 37.68 6.65
CA LEU A 101 -7.14 36.59 6.03
C LEU A 101 -7.56 36.88 4.59
N ASP A 102 -7.62 38.15 4.18
CA ASP A 102 -7.93 38.56 2.81
C ASP A 102 -6.75 39.36 2.20
N ASP A 103 -6.99 40.54 1.62
CA ASP A 103 -5.98 41.27 0.86
C ASP A 103 -5.09 42.17 1.73
N PHE A 104 -3.80 42.19 1.44
CA PHE A 104 -2.89 43.25 1.88
C PHE A 104 -2.66 44.23 0.74
N ASP A 105 -3.08 45.48 0.93
CA ASP A 105 -3.02 46.50 -0.12
C ASP A 105 -2.32 47.78 0.36
N GLN A 106 -1.22 48.13 -0.28
CA GLN A 106 -0.42 49.32 -0.01
C GLN A 106 -0.56 50.34 -1.14
N ASP A 107 -1.26 51.43 -0.83
CA ASP A 107 -1.43 52.60 -1.71
C ASP A 107 -1.30 53.90 -0.90
N LYS A 108 -0.05 54.24 -0.61
CA LYS A 108 0.32 55.42 0.17
C LYS A 108 0.25 56.72 -0.64
N ASP A 109 0.24 57.86 0.06
CA ASP A 109 0.41 59.17 -0.55
C ASP A 109 1.78 59.24 -1.27
N PRO A 110 1.83 59.44 -2.61
CA PRO A 110 3.09 59.50 -3.35
C PRO A 110 4.06 60.58 -2.86
N GLU A 111 3.56 61.62 -2.18
CA GLU A 111 4.38 62.70 -1.61
C GLU A 111 4.95 62.37 -0.21
N ALA A 112 4.62 61.20 0.35
CA ALA A 112 4.97 60.80 1.72
C ALA A 112 6.14 59.80 1.81
N GLY A 113 6.70 59.39 0.67
CA GLY A 113 7.68 58.30 0.58
C GLY A 113 6.99 56.95 0.32
N GLY A 114 7.67 56.10 -0.44
CA GLY A 114 7.09 54.86 -0.98
C GLY A 114 7.24 53.62 -0.10
N SER A 115 8.07 53.64 0.95
CA SER A 115 8.34 52.44 1.77
C SER A 115 7.31 52.28 2.89
N TYR A 116 6.85 51.06 3.13
CA TYR A 116 6.19 50.63 4.36
C TYR A 116 7.00 49.49 4.97
N ASN A 117 7.54 49.66 6.18
CA ASN A 117 8.35 48.60 6.79
C ASN A 117 7.45 47.62 7.53
N LEU A 118 7.68 46.32 7.36
CA LEU A 118 6.88 45.27 7.98
C LEU A 118 7.79 44.24 8.67
N GLY A 119 7.44 43.87 9.90
CA GLY A 119 8.20 42.95 10.75
C GLY A 119 9.37 43.64 11.46
N ILE A 120 10.32 44.20 10.70
CA ILE A 120 11.43 44.99 11.24
C ILE A 120 11.16 46.47 10.98
N VAL A 121 11.17 47.26 12.07
CA VAL A 121 10.88 48.70 12.04
C VAL A 121 12.08 49.53 12.52
N GLY A 122 12.08 50.80 12.14
CA GLY A 122 13.13 51.77 12.48
C GLY A 122 13.10 52.22 13.94
N VAL A 123 11.90 52.42 14.49
CA VAL A 123 11.67 52.78 15.90
C VAL A 123 10.51 51.91 16.40
N GLY A 124 10.63 51.34 17.61
CA GLY A 124 9.59 50.48 18.17
C GLY A 124 10.07 49.72 19.38
N SER A 125 9.50 48.53 19.63
CA SER A 125 10.02 47.62 20.66
C SER A 125 11.38 47.06 20.26
N ARG A 126 11.72 47.03 18.97
CA ARG A 126 12.95 46.43 18.41
C ARG A 126 13.02 44.94 18.75
N VAL A 127 11.88 44.25 18.64
CA VAL A 127 11.70 42.81 18.87
C VAL A 127 11.02 42.21 17.64
N PRO A 128 11.77 41.99 16.55
CA PRO A 128 11.20 41.48 15.31
C PRO A 128 10.87 39.98 15.41
N PRO A 129 10.16 39.42 14.41
CA PRO A 129 10.00 37.98 14.29
C PRO A 129 11.35 37.26 14.09
N PRO A 130 11.41 35.93 14.31
CA PRO A 130 12.57 35.11 13.97
C PRO A 130 13.06 35.34 12.54
N VAL A 131 14.38 35.24 12.32
CA VAL A 131 14.94 35.25 10.96
C VAL A 131 14.28 34.14 10.14
N ASP A 132 13.99 34.42 8.86
CA ASP A 132 13.33 33.49 7.92
C ASP A 132 11.87 33.13 8.25
N SER A 133 11.28 33.68 9.31
CA SER A 133 9.84 33.52 9.60
C SER A 133 8.97 34.35 8.64
N ASP A 134 7.69 34.00 8.60
CA ASP A 134 6.70 34.80 7.91
C ASP A 134 6.49 36.11 8.68
N PHE A 135 6.85 37.23 8.04
CA PHE A 135 6.56 38.56 8.56
C PHE A 135 5.14 38.97 8.17
N LEU A 136 4.72 38.61 6.95
CA LEU A 136 3.36 38.77 6.46
C LEU A 136 2.85 37.43 5.94
N THR A 137 1.67 37.03 6.40
CA THR A 137 0.88 35.92 5.83
C THR A 137 -0.47 36.46 5.35
N THR A 138 -0.81 36.30 4.06
CA THR A 138 -2.10 36.74 3.50
C THR A 138 -2.90 35.59 2.89
N GLY A 139 -4.21 35.58 3.09
CA GLY A 139 -5.14 34.68 2.39
C GLY A 139 -5.56 35.18 1.01
N GLY A 140 -5.37 36.47 0.72
CA GLY A 140 -5.64 37.09 -0.56
C GLY A 140 -4.39 37.60 -1.28
N ASP A 141 -4.57 38.65 -2.07
CA ASP A 141 -3.56 39.34 -2.84
C ASP A 141 -2.61 40.19 -1.95
N VAL A 142 -1.38 40.38 -2.43
CA VAL A 142 -0.44 41.38 -1.92
C VAL A 142 -0.22 42.42 -3.02
N THR A 143 -0.85 43.59 -2.87
CA THR A 143 -0.82 44.65 -3.88
C THR A 143 -0.04 45.86 -3.38
N ILE A 144 1.05 46.20 -4.08
CA ILE A 144 1.87 47.38 -3.78
C ILE A 144 1.79 48.35 -4.95
N ALA A 145 1.32 49.58 -4.70
CA ALA A 145 1.17 50.61 -5.71
C ALA A 145 2.49 50.99 -6.41
N ASP A 146 2.38 51.49 -7.65
CA ASP A 146 3.52 51.87 -8.48
C ASP A 146 4.45 52.87 -7.78
N GLY A 147 5.75 52.57 -7.77
CA GLY A 147 6.78 53.40 -7.13
C GLY A 147 6.84 53.28 -5.60
N GLN A 148 6.06 52.37 -5.01
CA GLN A 148 6.09 52.04 -3.58
C GLN A 148 6.78 50.70 -3.33
N THR A 149 7.10 50.42 -2.07
CA THR A 149 7.80 49.22 -1.64
C THR A 149 7.26 48.75 -0.29
N LEU A 150 6.97 47.46 -0.18
CA LEU A 150 6.83 46.79 1.11
C LEU A 150 8.21 46.29 1.53
N ASP A 151 8.76 46.88 2.58
CA ASP A 151 10.11 46.57 3.06
C ASP A 151 10.08 45.64 4.27
N THR A 152 10.53 44.40 4.12
CA THR A 152 10.64 43.45 5.25
C THR A 152 12.03 43.37 5.85
N THR A 153 12.94 44.26 5.44
CA THR A 153 14.34 44.27 5.93
C THR A 153 14.58 45.29 7.05
N GLY A 154 13.70 46.29 7.16
CA GLY A 154 13.94 47.46 8.01
C GLY A 154 15.27 48.16 7.74
N GLY A 155 15.76 48.08 6.49
CA GLY A 155 17.06 48.62 6.08
C GLY A 155 18.29 47.76 6.43
N LEU A 156 18.12 46.53 6.91
CA LEU A 156 19.20 45.60 7.24
C LEU A 156 19.36 44.53 6.15
N VAL A 157 20.51 44.50 5.48
CA VAL A 157 20.72 43.66 4.28
C VAL A 157 20.71 42.15 4.52
N ASP A 158 20.95 41.71 5.76
CA ASP A 158 21.07 40.29 6.13
C ASP A 158 19.86 39.78 6.95
N GLU A 159 18.83 40.62 7.16
CA GLU A 159 17.64 40.31 7.93
C GLU A 159 16.44 40.43 7.00
N VAL A 160 15.97 39.31 6.44
CA VAL A 160 14.90 39.30 5.44
C VAL A 160 13.73 38.48 5.96
N GLY A 161 12.55 39.09 6.02
CA GLY A 161 11.30 38.40 6.34
C GLY A 161 10.62 37.80 5.12
N THR A 162 9.88 36.71 5.33
CA THR A 162 9.05 36.08 4.29
C THR A 162 7.68 36.76 4.21
N VAL A 163 7.21 37.01 2.99
CA VAL A 163 5.83 37.37 2.65
C VAL A 163 5.19 36.17 1.98
N ARG A 164 4.31 35.50 2.71
CA ARG A 164 3.53 34.36 2.25
C ARG A 164 2.13 34.81 1.84
N TYR A 165 1.66 34.43 0.65
CA TYR A 165 0.39 34.90 0.11
C TYR A 165 -0.31 33.84 -0.73
N ALA A 166 -1.64 33.79 -0.66
CA ALA A 166 -2.43 32.82 -1.43
C ALA A 166 -2.80 33.31 -2.83
N GLY A 167 -3.13 34.59 -2.96
CA GLY A 167 -3.52 35.22 -4.21
C GLY A 167 -2.33 35.55 -5.11
N THR A 168 -2.31 36.77 -5.61
CA THR A 168 -1.28 37.32 -6.48
C THR A 168 -0.44 38.37 -5.76
N GLN A 169 0.83 38.51 -6.15
CA GLN A 169 1.69 39.58 -5.68
C GLN A 169 1.97 40.56 -6.82
N THR A 170 1.73 41.85 -6.58
CA THR A 170 2.06 42.93 -7.52
C THR A 170 2.85 44.06 -6.84
N GLY A 171 3.67 44.76 -7.62
CA GLY A 171 4.55 45.82 -7.12
C GLY A 171 5.84 45.31 -6.47
N THR A 172 6.46 46.15 -5.63
CA THR A 172 7.83 45.89 -5.12
C THR A 172 7.81 45.42 -3.66
N VAL A 173 8.45 44.29 -3.39
CA VAL A 173 8.65 43.71 -2.05
C VAL A 173 10.14 43.38 -1.88
N THR A 174 10.75 43.73 -0.74
CA THR A 174 12.17 43.42 -0.46
C THR A 174 12.37 42.02 0.14
N GLY A 175 11.31 41.45 0.72
CA GLY A 175 11.29 40.14 1.36
C GLY A 175 11.31 38.94 0.43
N ALA A 176 11.50 37.76 1.02
CA ALA A 176 11.27 36.50 0.32
C ALA A 176 9.78 36.35 0.01
N LEU A 177 9.45 35.96 -1.22
CA LEU A 177 8.07 35.76 -1.65
C LEU A 177 7.75 34.26 -1.69
N VAL A 178 6.68 33.85 -1.03
CA VAL A 178 6.18 32.47 -1.06
C VAL A 178 4.70 32.49 -1.41
N GLN A 179 4.37 32.03 -2.62
CA GLN A 179 2.97 31.83 -3.00
C GLN A 179 2.49 30.48 -2.47
N ASP A 180 1.41 30.49 -1.69
CA ASP A 180 0.88 29.33 -0.98
C ASP A 180 -0.64 29.47 -0.89
N PRO A 181 -1.43 28.72 -1.69
CA PRO A 181 -2.89 28.80 -1.70
C PRO A 181 -3.55 28.57 -0.33
N ASP A 182 -2.86 27.90 0.58
CA ASP A 182 -3.35 27.56 1.92
C ASP A 182 -2.72 28.45 3.01
N ALA A 183 -2.05 29.54 2.64
CA ALA A 183 -1.32 30.43 3.55
C ALA A 183 -2.13 30.86 4.79
N ALA A 184 -3.40 31.21 4.60
CA ALA A 184 -4.27 31.65 5.68
C ALA A 184 -5.05 30.52 6.37
N ALA A 185 -5.05 29.29 5.83
CA ALA A 185 -5.86 28.18 6.34
C ALA A 185 -5.67 27.91 7.84
N PRO A 186 -4.44 27.96 8.41
CA PRO A 186 -4.24 27.78 9.85
C PRO A 186 -4.89 28.84 10.73
N TYR A 187 -5.20 30.00 10.15
CA TYR A 187 -5.66 31.20 10.87
C TYR A 187 -7.14 31.50 10.68
N VAL A 188 -7.83 30.85 9.74
CA VAL A 188 -9.26 31.11 9.47
C VAL A 188 -10.11 30.92 10.72
N GLY A 189 -9.93 29.81 11.45
CA GLY A 189 -10.69 29.51 12.66
C GLY A 189 -10.44 30.50 13.81
N LEU A 190 -9.31 31.21 13.80
CA LEU A 190 -8.97 32.22 14.81
C LEU A 190 -9.91 33.44 14.72
N ARG A 191 -10.47 33.75 13.53
CA ARG A 191 -11.41 34.86 13.33
C ARG A 191 -12.66 34.69 14.20
N ASP A 192 -13.22 33.48 14.19
CA ASP A 192 -14.41 33.13 14.98
C ASP A 192 -14.07 33.09 16.47
N GLN A 193 -12.94 32.49 16.85
CA GLN A 193 -12.49 32.46 18.25
C GLN A 193 -12.32 33.87 18.83
N LEU A 194 -11.71 34.81 18.09
CA LEU A 194 -11.55 36.20 18.52
C LEU A 194 -12.89 36.95 18.60
N THR A 195 -13.83 36.64 17.70
CA THR A 195 -15.20 37.19 17.71
C THR A 195 -15.92 36.77 18.99
N ASP A 196 -15.92 35.46 19.27
CA ASP A 196 -16.57 34.87 20.43
C ASP A 196 -15.93 35.35 21.75
N ALA A 197 -14.59 35.40 21.79
CA ALA A 197 -13.87 35.89 22.96
C ALA A 197 -14.17 37.36 23.22
N SER A 198 -14.16 38.22 22.19
CA SER A 198 -14.51 39.64 22.32
C SER A 198 -15.92 39.82 22.90
N GLN A 199 -16.88 39.07 22.39
CA GLN A 199 -18.26 39.06 22.91
C GLN A 199 -18.31 38.53 24.34
N CYS A 200 -17.57 37.49 24.71
CA CYS A 200 -17.55 36.95 26.06
C CYS A 200 -16.87 37.88 27.08
N TYR A 201 -15.77 38.54 26.71
CA TYR A 201 -15.09 39.51 27.56
C TYR A 201 -16.04 40.63 27.95
N ALA A 202 -16.87 41.10 27.00
CA ALA A 202 -17.86 42.13 27.22
C ALA A 202 -19.19 41.62 27.81
N ARG A 203 -19.66 40.44 27.40
CA ARG A 203 -21.04 39.97 27.60
C ARG A 203 -21.11 38.47 27.95
N PRO A 204 -20.56 38.00 29.09
CA PRO A 204 -20.68 36.61 29.49
C PRO A 204 -22.17 36.20 29.60
N GLY A 205 -22.59 35.18 28.87
CA GLY A 205 -24.00 34.76 28.81
C GLY A 205 -24.95 35.78 28.17
N GLY A 206 -24.43 36.67 27.32
CA GLY A 206 -25.20 37.70 26.60
C GLY A 206 -25.56 38.95 27.43
N GLN A 207 -25.11 39.04 28.68
CA GLN A 207 -25.31 40.20 29.55
C GLN A 207 -23.98 40.93 29.75
N LEU A 208 -23.98 42.27 29.74
CA LEU A 208 -22.77 43.05 29.98
C LEU A 208 -22.09 42.62 31.28
N ARG A 209 -20.77 42.37 31.20
CA ARG A 209 -19.93 42.02 32.33
C ARG A 209 -20.02 43.11 33.38
N THR A 210 -20.17 42.72 34.64
CA THR A 210 -20.18 43.66 35.75
C THR A 210 -18.85 44.40 35.82
N PRO A 211 -18.84 45.74 35.75
CA PRO A 211 -17.59 46.51 35.82
C PRO A 211 -17.04 46.52 37.25
N THR A 212 -15.72 46.47 37.38
CA THR A 212 -14.99 46.65 38.66
C THR A 212 -14.40 48.05 38.79
N GLY A 213 -14.62 48.92 37.80
CA GLY A 213 -14.28 50.33 37.86
C GLY A 213 -15.30 51.21 37.13
N THR A 214 -15.00 52.50 37.05
CA THR A 214 -15.80 53.49 36.31
C THR A 214 -14.93 54.24 35.31
N ALA A 215 -15.49 54.54 34.15
CA ALA A 215 -14.90 55.44 33.17
C ALA A 215 -15.79 56.68 33.07
N VAL A 216 -15.21 57.86 33.29
CA VAL A 216 -15.95 59.13 33.27
C VAL A 216 -15.26 60.11 32.35
N ASN A 217 -15.98 60.56 31.31
CA ASN A 217 -15.53 61.70 30.51
C ASN A 217 -15.67 63.00 31.33
N GLN A 218 -14.55 63.69 31.52
CA GLN A 218 -14.41 64.96 32.25
C GLN A 218 -14.10 66.13 31.30
N GLY A 219 -14.60 66.07 30.07
CA GLY A 219 -14.54 67.10 29.02
C GLY A 219 -13.20 67.21 28.29
N THR A 220 -12.08 67.16 29.03
CA THR A 220 -10.72 67.20 28.45
C THR A 220 -9.94 65.90 28.66
N GLN A 221 -10.50 64.96 29.43
CA GLN A 221 -9.92 63.66 29.70
C GLN A 221 -11.02 62.65 30.04
N THR A 222 -10.80 61.37 29.76
CA THR A 222 -11.53 60.27 30.38
C THR A 222 -10.70 59.72 31.54
N LEU A 223 -11.29 59.77 32.74
CA LEU A 223 -10.71 59.18 33.95
C LEU A 223 -11.28 57.78 34.18
N PHE A 224 -10.40 56.80 34.27
CA PHE A 224 -10.67 55.42 34.65
C PHE A 224 -10.28 55.23 36.12
N THR A 225 -11.26 54.91 36.97
CA THR A 225 -11.05 54.65 38.40
C THR A 225 -11.47 53.22 38.71
N GLY A 226 -10.51 52.38 39.09
CA GLY A 226 -10.74 50.99 39.51
C GLY A 226 -11.26 50.88 40.94
N ASP A 227 -11.46 49.65 41.40
CA ASP A 227 -11.85 49.35 42.79
C ASP A 227 -10.66 49.18 43.76
N GLY A 228 -9.43 49.24 43.24
CA GLY A 228 -8.18 49.06 43.99
C GLY A 228 -7.92 47.64 44.49
N THR A 229 -8.73 46.64 44.11
CA THR A 229 -8.64 45.28 44.67
C THR A 229 -8.81 44.14 43.67
N SER A 230 -9.57 44.32 42.59
CA SER A 230 -9.80 43.26 41.61
C SER A 230 -8.56 43.00 40.75
N ALA A 231 -8.21 41.72 40.58
CA ALA A 231 -7.13 41.29 39.67
C ALA A 231 -7.46 41.58 38.20
N LEU A 232 -8.75 41.63 37.86
CA LEU A 232 -9.26 42.11 36.58
C LEU A 232 -10.06 43.41 36.79
N GLN A 233 -9.52 44.51 36.27
CA GLN A 233 -10.17 45.82 36.23
C GLN A 233 -11.00 45.93 34.94
N VAL A 234 -12.32 45.90 35.08
CA VAL A 234 -13.29 45.91 33.98
C VAL A 234 -13.97 47.27 33.90
N PHE A 235 -13.86 47.90 32.74
CA PHE A 235 -14.52 49.16 32.41
C PHE A 235 -15.44 48.96 31.21
N ASN A 236 -16.71 49.32 31.34
CA ASN A 236 -17.63 49.37 30.21
C ASN A 236 -17.82 50.82 29.80
N VAL A 237 -17.47 51.15 28.55
CA VAL A 237 -17.47 52.50 27.99
C VAL A 237 -18.44 52.54 26.81
N ASP A 238 -19.51 53.32 26.91
CA ASP A 238 -20.55 53.45 25.89
C ASP A 238 -20.54 54.82 25.19
N PHE A 239 -19.42 55.55 25.27
CA PHE A 239 -19.21 56.86 24.68
C PHE A 239 -17.84 56.95 23.98
N ASP A 240 -17.69 57.92 23.08
CA ASP A 240 -16.42 58.17 22.39
C ASP A 240 -15.38 58.79 23.33
N LEU A 241 -14.14 58.34 23.21
CA LEU A 241 -13.02 58.92 23.95
C LEU A 241 -12.51 60.16 23.21
N THR A 242 -13.35 61.20 23.19
CA THR A 242 -13.07 62.50 22.56
C THR A 242 -13.49 63.65 23.47
N ALA A 243 -12.85 64.79 23.32
CA ALA A 243 -13.29 66.04 23.93
C ALA A 243 -14.58 66.54 23.26
N ASP A 244 -15.29 67.46 23.91
CA ASP A 244 -16.49 68.10 23.35
C ASP A 244 -16.24 68.59 21.90
N GLY A 245 -17.04 68.09 20.97
CA GLY A 245 -16.91 68.39 19.53
C GLY A 245 -15.94 67.50 18.76
N GLY A 246 -15.51 66.35 19.32
CA GLY A 246 -14.67 65.35 18.65
C GLY A 246 -13.17 65.63 18.73
N GLY A 247 -12.76 66.56 19.58
CA GLY A 247 -11.36 66.92 19.76
C GLY A 247 -10.55 65.87 20.51
N GLN A 248 -9.23 66.04 20.56
CA GLN A 248 -8.36 65.16 21.34
C GLN A 248 -8.60 65.33 22.84
N GLN A 249 -8.52 64.23 23.58
CA GLN A 249 -8.61 64.24 25.04
C GLN A 249 -7.56 63.35 25.71
N GLY A 250 -7.41 63.53 27.02
CA GLY A 250 -6.60 62.68 27.90
C GLY A 250 -7.26 61.31 28.17
N VAL A 251 -6.45 60.27 28.35
CA VAL A 251 -6.84 58.95 28.86
C VAL A 251 -6.02 58.72 30.11
N VAL A 252 -6.68 58.65 31.26
CA VAL A 252 -6.02 58.62 32.57
C VAL A 252 -6.57 57.46 33.38
N PHE A 253 -5.70 56.57 33.84
CA PHE A 253 -6.02 55.60 34.89
C PHE A 253 -5.57 56.17 36.24
N ASP A 254 -6.45 56.13 37.24
CA ASP A 254 -6.11 56.55 38.61
C ASP A 254 -5.17 55.50 39.23
N PRO A 255 -3.87 55.80 39.40
CA PRO A 255 -2.86 54.82 39.80
C PRO A 255 -3.09 54.30 41.23
N ASP A 256 -3.79 55.05 42.09
CA ASP A 256 -4.12 54.61 43.45
C ASP A 256 -5.24 53.56 43.46
N SER A 257 -5.93 53.38 42.33
CA SER A 257 -7.10 52.51 42.18
C SER A 257 -6.88 51.31 41.26
N ILE A 258 -5.72 51.22 40.59
CA ILE A 258 -5.35 50.12 39.69
C ILE A 258 -4.17 49.36 40.30
N PRO A 259 -4.35 48.11 40.75
CA PRO A 259 -3.24 47.31 41.24
C PRO A 259 -2.12 47.13 40.18
N ASP A 260 -0.88 47.02 40.64
CA ASP A 260 0.32 46.93 39.79
C ASP A 260 0.30 45.71 38.84
N ASP A 261 -0.29 44.61 39.29
CA ASP A 261 -0.40 43.33 38.57
C ASP A 261 -1.78 43.10 37.94
N ALA A 262 -2.71 44.04 38.10
CA ALA A 262 -4.07 43.85 37.58
C ALA A 262 -4.13 43.94 36.05
N THR A 263 -4.89 43.03 35.44
CA THR A 263 -5.26 43.13 34.03
C THR A 263 -6.36 44.16 33.85
N ILE A 264 -6.28 44.98 32.81
CA ILE A 264 -7.22 46.05 32.52
C ILE A 264 -7.97 45.69 31.24
N LEU A 265 -9.27 45.45 31.36
CA LEU A 265 -10.17 45.18 30.25
C LEU A 265 -11.11 46.37 30.08
N VAL A 266 -10.97 47.10 28.98
CA VAL A 266 -11.86 48.20 28.60
C VAL A 266 -12.77 47.73 27.47
N ASN A 267 -14.02 47.41 27.81
CA ASN A 267 -15.06 47.09 26.83
C ASN A 267 -15.68 48.39 26.28
N VAL A 268 -15.35 48.73 25.05
CA VAL A 268 -15.91 49.90 24.34
C VAL A 268 -17.13 49.44 23.53
N ILE A 269 -18.32 49.70 24.08
CA ILE A 269 -19.60 49.14 23.65
C ILE A 269 -20.27 50.03 22.62
N GLY A 270 -20.75 49.51 21.50
CA GLY A 270 -21.53 50.24 20.49
C GLY A 270 -20.94 50.17 19.08
N ALA A 271 -21.76 50.47 18.07
CA ALA A 271 -21.45 50.24 16.65
C ALA A 271 -20.38 51.18 16.07
N ASP A 272 -20.42 52.46 16.45
CA ASP A 272 -19.47 53.47 15.98
C ASP A 272 -18.70 54.03 17.16
N ARG A 273 -17.37 53.94 17.13
CA ARG A 273 -16.51 54.37 18.23
C ARG A 273 -15.30 55.14 17.77
N ALA A 274 -15.10 56.31 18.37
CA ALA A 274 -13.93 57.14 18.15
C ALA A 274 -13.08 57.26 19.42
N ILE A 275 -11.78 57.05 19.27
CA ILE A 275 -10.77 57.43 20.26
C ILE A 275 -9.90 58.50 19.60
N ASN A 276 -9.97 59.73 20.10
CA ASN A 276 -9.12 60.83 19.65
C ASN A 276 -8.30 61.32 20.85
N THR A 277 -7.02 60.98 20.90
CA THR A 277 -6.21 61.13 22.12
C THR A 277 -4.82 61.72 21.89
N TYR A 278 -4.39 62.58 22.81
CA TYR A 278 -2.99 63.01 22.91
C TYR A 278 -2.18 62.16 23.91
N SER A 279 -2.80 61.13 24.49
CA SER A 279 -2.24 60.38 25.61
C SER A 279 -1.32 59.27 25.15
N GLY A 280 -0.31 59.01 25.98
CA GLY A 280 0.74 58.04 25.69
C GLY A 280 1.93 58.71 25.02
N GLY A 281 3.11 58.40 25.54
CA GLY A 281 4.36 59.04 25.21
C GLY A 281 5.47 58.04 24.98
N ILE A 282 6.49 58.47 24.24
CA ILE A 282 7.65 57.63 23.88
C ILE A 282 8.52 57.32 25.12
N ALA A 283 8.53 58.22 26.11
CA ALA A 283 9.30 58.02 27.32
C ALA A 283 8.55 57.09 28.29
N ASP A 284 9.20 56.03 28.75
CA ASP A 284 8.67 55.09 29.76
C ASP A 284 8.27 55.72 31.10
N THR A 285 8.61 57.00 31.33
CA THR A 285 8.07 57.77 32.45
C THR A 285 6.61 58.19 32.26
N ASP A 286 6.03 58.03 31.06
CA ASP A 286 4.61 58.25 30.81
C ASP A 286 3.79 57.21 31.60
N PRO A 287 2.82 57.62 32.43
CA PRO A 287 2.05 56.69 33.25
C PRO A 287 1.32 55.61 32.46
N LEU A 288 0.94 55.87 31.21
CA LEU A 288 0.17 54.91 30.42
C LEU A 288 1.04 53.70 29.99
N ASN A 289 2.37 53.87 29.90
CA ASN A 289 3.29 52.81 29.51
C ASN A 289 3.35 51.69 30.58
N ALA A 290 3.04 52.00 31.85
CA ALA A 290 2.98 51.01 32.93
C ALA A 290 1.84 49.97 32.79
N TYR A 291 0.89 50.22 31.89
CA TYR A 291 -0.26 49.36 31.62
C TYR A 291 -0.17 48.63 30.28
N ARG A 292 0.78 49.02 29.42
CA ARG A 292 0.90 48.60 28.02
C ARG A 292 0.72 47.10 27.80
N GLU A 293 1.38 46.28 28.60
CA GLU A 293 1.41 44.82 28.45
C GLU A 293 0.22 44.12 29.11
N ARG A 294 -0.69 44.84 29.77
CA ARG A 294 -1.83 44.26 30.52
C ARG A 294 -3.14 45.01 30.31
N LEU A 295 -3.18 45.90 29.32
CA LEU A 295 -4.34 46.69 28.94
C LEU A 295 -4.90 46.15 27.61
N LEU A 296 -6.17 45.75 27.61
CA LEU A 296 -6.92 45.36 26.42
C LEU A 296 -8.08 46.34 26.18
N TRP A 297 -8.10 46.94 25.00
CA TRP A 297 -9.22 47.69 24.45
C TRP A 297 -10.08 46.74 23.61
N ASN A 298 -11.20 46.29 24.16
CA ASN A 298 -12.11 45.33 23.53
C ASN A 298 -13.33 46.05 22.93
N PHE A 299 -13.56 45.90 21.63
CA PHE A 299 -14.67 46.47 20.88
C PHE A 299 -15.58 45.33 20.38
N PRO A 300 -16.52 44.85 21.20
CA PRO A 300 -17.34 43.68 20.86
C PRO A 300 -18.34 43.95 19.75
N ASP A 301 -18.86 45.18 19.66
CA ASP A 301 -20.02 45.50 18.82
C ASP A 301 -19.69 46.47 17.66
N ALA A 302 -18.44 46.95 17.58
CA ALA A 302 -18.11 48.10 16.75
C ALA A 302 -17.92 47.70 15.28
N THR A 303 -18.79 48.19 14.41
CA THR A 303 -18.65 48.09 12.95
C THR A 303 -17.73 49.19 12.40
N THR A 304 -17.56 50.30 13.11
CA THR A 304 -16.67 51.39 12.74
C THR A 304 -15.82 51.80 13.94
N VAL A 305 -14.50 51.78 13.81
CA VAL A 305 -13.59 52.26 14.86
C VAL A 305 -12.60 53.26 14.30
N ASP A 306 -12.58 54.48 14.83
CA ASP A 306 -11.61 55.51 14.46
C ASP A 306 -10.63 55.75 15.62
N LEU A 307 -9.36 55.36 15.41
CA LEU A 307 -8.26 55.60 16.35
C LEU A 307 -7.39 56.74 15.81
N ALA A 308 -7.43 57.88 16.50
CA ALA A 308 -6.81 59.13 16.05
C ALA A 308 -6.15 59.91 17.19
N GLY A 309 -5.35 60.90 16.81
CA GLY A 309 -4.80 61.89 17.74
C GLY A 309 -3.30 62.09 17.56
N THR A 310 -2.63 62.50 18.64
CA THR A 310 -1.19 62.83 18.61
C THR A 310 -0.35 62.01 19.60
N GLY A 311 -0.98 61.16 20.41
CA GLY A 311 -0.29 60.28 21.35
C GLY A 311 0.19 58.97 20.72
N GLN A 312 1.27 58.41 21.26
CA GLN A 312 1.69 57.03 21.04
C GLN A 312 0.87 56.17 22.00
N PHE A 313 -0.22 55.56 21.54
CA PHE A 313 -1.25 55.00 22.41
C PHE A 313 -0.89 53.58 22.86
N GLN A 314 -1.28 53.21 24.09
CA GLN A 314 -0.81 52.00 24.76
C GLN A 314 -1.92 50.97 24.93
N GLY A 315 -1.52 49.71 24.98
CA GLY A 315 -2.41 48.56 25.18
C GLY A 315 -2.62 47.77 23.90
N SER A 316 -3.20 46.59 24.07
CA SER A 316 -3.62 45.74 22.96
C SER A 316 -5.07 46.04 22.56
N PHE A 317 -5.42 45.72 21.32
CA PHE A 317 -6.73 46.02 20.73
C PHE A 317 -7.38 44.74 20.22
N LEU A 318 -8.68 44.60 20.46
CA LEU A 318 -9.51 43.54 19.91
C LEU A 318 -10.82 44.13 19.36
N MET A 319 -10.98 44.15 18.04
CA MET A 319 -12.24 44.42 17.37
C MET A 319 -12.90 43.08 17.04
N GLY A 320 -13.99 42.76 17.72
CA GLY A 320 -14.65 41.45 17.65
C GLY A 320 -15.67 41.32 16.54
N GLU A 321 -16.23 42.41 16.04
CA GLU A 321 -17.23 42.40 14.98
C GLU A 321 -16.57 42.16 13.62
N GLN A 322 -16.93 41.06 12.95
CA GLN A 322 -16.27 40.64 11.70
C GLN A 322 -16.52 41.58 10.52
N SER A 323 -17.61 42.34 10.57
CA SER A 323 -17.92 43.39 9.59
C SER A 323 -17.24 44.74 9.89
N SER A 324 -16.37 44.79 10.89
CA SER A 324 -15.75 46.03 11.33
C SER A 324 -14.77 46.60 10.32
N MET A 325 -14.74 47.94 10.26
CA MET A 325 -13.70 48.71 9.60
C MET A 325 -13.01 49.60 10.62
N THR A 326 -11.72 49.37 10.86
CA THR A 326 -10.93 50.16 11.80
C THR A 326 -9.98 51.10 11.07
N THR A 327 -10.06 52.40 11.31
CA THR A 327 -9.11 53.40 10.81
C THR A 327 -8.11 53.77 11.90
N VAL A 328 -6.84 53.48 11.69
CA VAL A 328 -5.75 53.84 12.60
C VAL A 328 -4.94 54.98 12.00
N SER A 329 -4.97 56.14 12.66
CA SER A 329 -4.18 57.33 12.31
C SER A 329 -3.34 57.87 13.47
N LEU A 330 -3.28 57.11 14.57
CA LEU A 330 -2.42 57.37 15.70
C LEU A 330 -0.94 57.32 15.28
N PRO A 331 -0.09 58.23 15.77
CA PRO A 331 1.36 58.18 15.54
C PRO A 331 1.99 56.85 15.92
N GLY A 332 1.44 56.14 16.90
CA GLY A 332 1.65 54.71 16.95
C GLY A 332 0.84 53.98 18.00
N VAL A 333 0.81 52.67 17.84
CA VAL A 333 0.09 51.69 18.65
C VAL A 333 1.10 50.80 19.34
N ASN A 334 1.07 50.79 20.67
CA ASN A 334 2.05 50.11 21.50
C ASN A 334 1.40 48.91 22.20
N GLY A 335 1.25 47.82 21.46
CA GLY A 335 0.58 46.60 21.90
C GLY A 335 0.16 45.75 20.72
N ARG A 336 -0.45 44.60 21.00
CA ARG A 336 -1.03 43.73 19.97
C ARG A 336 -2.24 44.38 19.32
N PHE A 337 -2.48 44.09 18.04
CA PHE A 337 -3.62 44.64 17.33
C PHE A 337 -4.39 43.55 16.59
N PHE A 338 -5.57 43.23 17.09
CA PHE A 338 -6.39 42.16 16.53
C PHE A 338 -7.74 42.72 16.09
N THR A 339 -8.08 42.53 14.82
CA THR A 339 -9.40 42.84 14.27
C THR A 339 -9.92 41.64 13.52
N THR A 340 -11.18 41.26 13.76
CA THR A 340 -11.85 40.20 13.01
C THR A 340 -12.46 40.72 11.70
N GLY A 341 -12.43 42.05 11.49
CA GLY A 341 -12.76 42.71 10.22
C GLY A 341 -11.52 43.32 9.55
N SER A 342 -11.73 44.44 8.86
CA SER A 342 -10.73 45.16 8.07
C SER A 342 -10.03 46.27 8.87
N VAL A 343 -8.82 46.64 8.46
CA VAL A 343 -8.06 47.79 9.01
C VAL A 343 -7.51 48.69 7.91
N THR A 344 -7.65 50.01 8.08
CA THR A 344 -6.88 51.02 7.34
C THR A 344 -5.85 51.64 8.26
N HIS A 345 -4.56 51.38 8.00
CA HIS A 345 -3.46 52.10 8.63
C HIS A 345 -3.13 53.33 7.78
N THR A 346 -3.30 54.52 8.34
CA THR A 346 -3.20 55.78 7.62
C THR A 346 -2.63 56.90 8.48
N SER A 347 -2.66 58.12 7.96
CA SER A 347 -2.22 59.34 8.63
C SER A 347 -3.34 60.38 8.64
N SER A 348 -3.38 61.23 9.67
CA SER A 348 -4.23 62.43 9.63
C SER A 348 -3.85 63.34 8.45
N ALA A 349 -4.85 63.88 7.74
CA ALA A 349 -4.64 64.82 6.63
C ALA A 349 -3.87 66.09 7.03
N THR A 350 -3.87 66.45 8.32
CA THR A 350 -3.18 67.64 8.87
C THR A 350 -2.03 67.28 9.82
N GLY A 351 -1.74 66.00 10.01
CA GLY A 351 -0.69 65.49 10.91
C GLY A 351 0.65 65.26 10.22
N GLY A 352 1.69 65.01 11.02
CA GLY A 352 2.98 64.49 10.51
C GLY A 352 2.83 63.03 10.05
N GLY A 353 3.72 62.59 9.14
CA GLY A 353 3.82 61.16 8.76
C GLY A 353 4.64 60.35 9.78
N GLY A 354 4.59 59.02 9.68
CA GLY A 354 5.24 58.11 10.63
C GLY A 354 4.26 57.45 11.60
N GLN A 355 3.14 56.92 11.12
CA GLN A 355 2.23 56.11 11.92
C GLN A 355 2.72 54.66 11.96
N GLU A 356 2.75 54.08 13.16
CA GLU A 356 3.51 52.86 13.45
C GLU A 356 2.70 51.87 14.32
N PHE A 357 2.84 50.57 14.08
CA PHE A 357 2.49 49.54 15.06
C PHE A 357 3.76 48.98 15.69
N HIS A 358 3.84 48.95 17.02
CA HIS A 358 4.95 48.36 17.77
C HIS A 358 4.54 47.03 18.38
N ALA A 359 5.48 46.09 18.45
CA ALA A 359 5.21 44.72 18.88
C ALA A 359 5.40 44.54 20.38
N TYR A 360 4.44 45.01 21.18
CA TYR A 360 4.41 44.76 22.63
C TYR A 360 3.45 43.63 22.98
N PRO A 361 3.85 42.68 23.84
CA PRO A 361 3.02 41.53 24.18
C PRO A 361 1.84 41.95 25.06
N PHE A 362 0.83 41.10 25.08
CA PHE A 362 -0.23 41.14 26.08
C PHE A 362 -0.03 39.98 27.07
N ASN A 363 0.36 40.34 28.28
CA ASN A 363 0.62 39.46 29.41
C ASN A 363 -0.52 39.48 30.46
N GLY A 364 -1.63 40.14 30.15
CA GLY A 364 -2.80 40.19 31.03
C GLY A 364 -3.52 38.84 31.11
N ASP A 365 -4.10 38.55 32.27
CA ASP A 365 -4.94 37.40 32.55
C ASP A 365 -6.41 37.78 32.32
N LEU A 366 -6.96 37.33 31.20
CA LEU A 366 -8.34 37.62 30.80
C LEU A 366 -9.31 36.61 31.42
N PRO A 367 -10.61 36.94 31.52
CA PRO A 367 -11.61 35.94 31.88
C PRO A 367 -11.53 34.74 30.96
N ASP A 368 -11.65 33.55 31.52
CA ASP A 368 -11.93 32.36 30.74
C ASP A 368 -13.22 32.57 29.95
N CYS A 369 -13.06 32.62 28.63
CA CYS A 369 -14.12 32.82 27.66
C CYS A 369 -14.32 31.60 26.77
N ASP A 370 -13.62 30.53 27.10
CA ASP A 370 -13.91 29.23 26.56
C ASP A 370 -15.26 28.80 27.16
N GLY A 371 -16.31 28.84 26.34
CA GLY A 371 -17.22 27.69 26.39
C GLY A 371 -16.36 26.43 26.29
N PRO A 372 -16.75 25.28 26.91
CA PRO A 372 -15.88 24.12 27.02
C PRO A 372 -15.13 23.91 25.70
N GLN A 373 -13.80 24.09 25.73
CA GLN A 373 -12.95 23.92 24.56
C GLN A 373 -13.38 22.60 23.92
N PRO A 374 -13.70 22.58 22.62
CA PRO A 374 -14.17 21.35 22.00
C PRO A 374 -13.07 20.32 22.24
N VAL A 375 -13.39 19.29 23.03
CA VAL A 375 -12.38 18.33 23.43
C VAL A 375 -11.85 17.67 22.17
N THR A 376 -10.54 17.78 21.94
CA THR A 376 -9.87 17.21 20.77
C THR A 376 -9.01 16.03 21.19
N GLY A 377 -8.87 15.06 20.30
CA GLY A 377 -8.02 13.90 20.49
C GLY A 377 -7.67 13.25 19.15
N GLU A 378 -6.66 12.40 19.16
CA GLU A 378 -6.21 11.74 17.93
C GLU A 378 -7.14 10.59 17.53
N VAL A 379 -7.52 10.52 16.27
CA VAL A 379 -8.17 9.38 15.63
C VAL A 379 -7.15 8.71 14.71
N ARG A 380 -6.80 7.46 14.99
CA ARG A 380 -5.70 6.75 14.34
C ARG A 380 -6.16 5.49 13.61
N VAL A 381 -5.50 5.16 12.50
CA VAL A 381 -5.53 3.84 11.89
C VAL A 381 -4.12 3.27 11.87
N LEU A 382 -3.98 2.03 12.33
CA LEU A 382 -2.76 1.25 12.21
C LEU A 382 -2.95 0.21 11.11
N LYS A 383 -2.17 0.34 10.03
CA LYS A 383 -2.15 -0.57 8.89
C LYS A 383 -1.13 -1.68 9.11
N THR A 384 -1.59 -2.93 9.05
CA THR A 384 -0.76 -4.13 9.26
C THR A 384 -0.98 -5.19 8.19
N ASP A 385 -0.01 -6.08 8.09
CA ASP A 385 -0.09 -7.35 7.38
C ASP A 385 -1.00 -8.33 8.16
N ALA A 386 -1.95 -8.97 7.48
CA ALA A 386 -2.92 -9.87 8.11
C ALA A 386 -2.31 -11.17 8.67
N GLU A 387 -1.17 -11.62 8.13
CA GLU A 387 -0.49 -12.85 8.54
C GLU A 387 0.64 -12.58 9.54
N THR A 388 1.51 -11.61 9.25
CA THR A 388 2.69 -11.33 10.10
C THR A 388 2.41 -10.33 11.22
N GLY A 389 1.42 -9.45 11.04
CA GLY A 389 1.15 -8.32 11.93
C GLY A 389 2.15 -7.17 11.81
N ASP A 390 3.05 -7.20 10.82
CA ASP A 390 4.01 -6.14 10.56
C ASP A 390 3.31 -4.89 10.01
N ALA A 391 3.84 -3.70 10.35
CA ALA A 391 3.28 -2.43 9.88
C ALA A 391 3.52 -2.24 8.37
N LEU A 392 2.50 -1.73 7.66
CA LEU A 392 2.55 -1.52 6.21
C LEU A 392 2.50 -0.04 5.83
N ALA A 393 3.45 0.37 4.99
CA ALA A 393 3.49 1.70 4.37
C ALA A 393 2.83 1.70 2.99
N GLY A 394 2.31 2.85 2.56
CA GLY A 394 1.80 3.05 1.20
C GLY A 394 0.32 2.68 0.99
N ALA A 395 -0.45 2.43 2.05
CA ALA A 395 -1.91 2.35 1.94
C ALA A 395 -2.51 3.76 1.96
N ASP A 396 -3.47 4.05 1.09
CA ASP A 396 -4.18 5.33 1.08
C ASP A 396 -5.50 5.23 1.85
N PHE A 397 -5.73 6.20 2.73
CA PHE A 397 -6.91 6.28 3.59
C PHE A 397 -7.60 7.64 3.51
N GLU A 398 -8.91 7.61 3.70
CA GLU A 398 -9.75 8.78 3.99
C GLU A 398 -10.31 8.68 5.42
N LEU A 399 -10.22 9.76 6.20
CA LEU A 399 -10.88 9.88 7.50
C LEU A 399 -12.20 10.62 7.34
N TRP A 400 -13.29 10.00 7.72
CA TRP A 400 -14.64 10.56 7.64
C TRP A 400 -15.26 10.73 9.03
N ARG A 401 -16.06 11.79 9.20
CA ARG A 401 -16.87 12.05 10.38
C ARG A 401 -18.34 11.80 10.08
N GLU A 402 -18.99 11.01 10.93
CA GLU A 402 -20.44 10.84 10.94
C GLU A 402 -21.14 12.19 11.18
N THR A 403 -21.85 12.71 10.18
CA THR A 403 -22.52 14.02 10.26
C THR A 403 -23.98 14.01 9.86
N ASN A 404 -24.48 12.94 9.22
CA ASN A 404 -25.84 12.87 8.71
C ASN A 404 -26.81 12.09 9.64
N GLY A 405 -26.28 11.37 10.64
CA GLY A 405 -27.04 10.63 11.64
C GLY A 405 -27.53 9.25 11.17
N VAL A 406 -26.91 8.65 10.16
CA VAL A 406 -27.24 7.34 9.61
C VAL A 406 -26.11 6.35 9.89
N ASP A 407 -26.39 5.30 10.67
CA ASP A 407 -25.36 4.32 11.06
C ASP A 407 -24.52 3.79 9.87
N GLY A 408 -23.19 3.98 9.96
CA GLY A 408 -22.19 3.53 8.99
C GLY A 408 -21.65 4.70 8.16
N LEU A 409 -20.61 4.46 7.35
CA LEU A 409 -20.07 5.53 6.50
C LEU A 409 -20.94 5.72 5.23
N GLN A 410 -21.36 6.96 4.93
CA GLN A 410 -21.95 7.32 3.64
C GLN A 410 -21.13 8.41 2.93
N THR A 411 -20.29 7.98 1.97
CA THR A 411 -19.44 8.88 1.16
C THR A 411 -20.16 9.58 0.00
N THR A 412 -21.41 9.19 -0.29
CA THR A 412 -22.22 9.74 -1.39
C THR A 412 -23.69 9.86 -1.01
N GLY A 413 -24.45 10.71 -1.70
CA GLY A 413 -25.87 10.91 -1.47
C GLY A 413 -26.25 12.39 -1.44
N THR A 414 -27.48 12.69 -1.00
CA THR A 414 -27.96 14.07 -0.83
C THR A 414 -27.50 14.71 0.48
N ASP A 415 -26.98 13.90 1.42
CA ASP A 415 -26.49 14.31 2.74
C ASP A 415 -25.38 13.35 3.21
N PRO A 416 -24.19 13.36 2.54
CA PRO A 416 -23.09 12.47 2.89
C PRO A 416 -22.42 12.88 4.21
N ASP A 417 -21.63 11.97 4.77
CA ASP A 417 -20.71 12.27 5.86
C ASP A 417 -19.61 13.25 5.44
N THR A 418 -18.94 13.86 6.41
CA THR A 418 -17.93 14.88 6.16
C THR A 418 -16.54 14.26 6.09
N LEU A 419 -15.83 14.44 4.98
CA LEU A 419 -14.41 14.10 4.86
C LEU A 419 -13.60 15.06 5.73
N VAL A 420 -12.76 14.50 6.62
CA VAL A 420 -11.92 15.24 7.55
C VAL A 420 -10.52 15.41 6.98
N ASP A 421 -9.91 14.30 6.56
CA ASP A 421 -8.53 14.27 6.08
C ASP A 421 -8.25 13.05 5.20
N THR A 422 -7.11 13.05 4.50
CA THR A 422 -6.59 11.93 3.71
C THR A 422 -5.14 11.64 4.09
N CYS A 423 -4.76 10.36 4.15
CA CYS A 423 -3.41 9.97 4.54
C CYS A 423 -2.91 8.74 3.78
N THR A 424 -1.63 8.77 3.38
CA THR A 424 -0.89 7.58 2.92
C THR A 424 -0.04 7.06 4.07
N THR A 425 -0.15 5.77 4.42
CA THR A 425 0.52 5.23 5.61
C THR A 425 2.05 5.35 5.50
N PRO A 426 2.73 5.94 6.51
CA PRO A 426 4.18 6.00 6.54
C PRO A 426 4.80 4.66 6.98
N SER A 427 6.12 4.59 7.12
CA SER A 427 6.86 3.35 7.46
C SER A 427 6.47 2.69 8.79
N ASN A 428 5.82 3.42 9.70
CA ASN A 428 5.30 2.86 10.95
C ASN A 428 3.86 2.33 10.84
N GLY A 429 3.24 2.44 9.65
CA GLY A 429 1.87 2.02 9.37
C GLY A 429 0.77 2.86 10.02
N VAL A 430 1.09 4.00 10.65
CA VAL A 430 0.10 4.78 11.41
C VAL A 430 -0.24 6.09 10.70
N CYS A 431 -1.50 6.25 10.34
CA CYS A 431 -2.12 7.54 10.05
C CYS A 431 -2.86 8.02 11.31
N ALA A 432 -2.75 9.31 11.62
CA ALA A 432 -3.33 9.91 12.81
C ALA A 432 -3.76 11.35 12.50
N GLU A 433 -4.94 11.74 12.98
CA GLU A 433 -5.45 13.10 12.83
C GLU A 433 -6.04 13.60 14.15
N THR A 434 -5.76 14.85 14.51
CA THR A 434 -6.28 15.47 15.75
C THR A 434 -7.57 16.21 15.46
N THR A 435 -8.69 15.74 16.01
CA THR A 435 -10.01 16.29 15.72
C THR A 435 -10.90 16.35 16.96
N THR A 436 -12.05 17.03 16.86
CA THR A 436 -13.03 17.18 17.95
C THR A 436 -13.75 15.87 18.28
N VAL A 437 -14.34 15.73 19.48
CA VAL A 437 -15.19 14.58 19.82
C VAL A 437 -16.26 14.28 18.75
N GLY A 438 -16.49 13.01 18.48
CA GLY A 438 -17.37 12.56 17.40
C GLY A 438 -17.19 11.09 17.06
N THR A 439 -18.00 10.62 16.11
CA THR A 439 -17.88 9.28 15.52
C THR A 439 -17.19 9.38 14.18
N TYR A 440 -16.18 8.54 13.96
CA TYR A 440 -15.30 8.57 12.81
C TYR A 440 -15.18 7.20 12.14
N TYR A 441 -14.84 7.21 10.85
CA TYR A 441 -14.55 6.03 10.05
C TYR A 441 -13.28 6.28 9.23
N TRP A 442 -12.38 5.31 9.24
CA TRP A 442 -11.30 5.26 8.25
C TRP A 442 -11.75 4.41 7.07
N ARG A 443 -11.49 4.87 5.85
CA ARG A 443 -11.77 4.11 4.63
C ARG A 443 -10.50 3.95 3.82
N GLU A 444 -10.09 2.73 3.55
CA GLU A 444 -8.94 2.44 2.69
C GLU A 444 -9.36 2.57 1.24
N THR A 445 -8.72 3.48 0.49
CA THR A 445 -9.04 3.74 -0.91
C THR A 445 -8.04 3.09 -1.87
N ALA A 446 -6.83 2.79 -1.40
CA ALA A 446 -5.85 1.99 -2.11
C ALA A 446 -5.02 1.14 -1.13
N ALA A 447 -4.88 -0.15 -1.43
CA ALA A 447 -3.98 -1.04 -0.71
C ALA A 447 -2.51 -0.74 -1.03
N PRO A 448 -1.56 -1.10 -0.12
CA PRO A 448 -0.14 -1.12 -0.43
C PRO A 448 0.16 -2.00 -1.66
N GLU A 449 1.28 -1.73 -2.33
CA GLU A 449 1.74 -2.56 -3.45
C GLU A 449 1.91 -4.03 -3.03
N GLY A 450 1.32 -4.95 -3.79
CA GLY A 450 1.36 -6.39 -3.50
C GLY A 450 0.33 -6.89 -2.49
N TYR A 451 -0.64 -6.05 -2.11
CA TYR A 451 -1.72 -6.40 -1.18
C TYR A 451 -3.10 -6.21 -1.83
N GLU A 452 -4.07 -7.02 -1.41
CA GLU A 452 -5.47 -6.86 -1.82
C GLU A 452 -6.14 -5.72 -1.03
N LEU A 453 -6.97 -4.90 -1.70
CA LEU A 453 -7.84 -3.93 -1.02
C LEU A 453 -8.92 -4.70 -0.24
N PRO A 454 -9.08 -4.44 1.07
CA PRO A 454 -10.01 -5.19 1.91
C PRO A 454 -11.47 -4.92 1.51
N ASP A 455 -12.33 -5.94 1.66
CA ASP A 455 -13.79 -5.83 1.56
C ASP A 455 -14.42 -6.42 2.84
N PRO A 456 -14.97 -5.60 3.76
CA PRO A 456 -15.20 -4.16 3.61
C PRO A 456 -13.92 -3.30 3.74
N ASP A 457 -13.89 -2.17 3.02
CA ASP A 457 -12.81 -1.16 2.99
C ASP A 457 -12.95 -0.10 4.09
N VAL A 458 -13.93 -0.24 4.99
CA VAL A 458 -14.28 0.73 6.03
C VAL A 458 -14.01 0.17 7.43
N PHE A 459 -13.29 0.96 8.23
CA PHE A 459 -12.85 0.64 9.58
C PHE A 459 -13.43 1.64 10.59
N GLY A 460 -14.29 1.13 11.47
CA GLY A 460 -15.00 1.94 12.47
C GLY A 460 -16.31 1.29 12.90
N PRO A 461 -17.16 2.01 13.65
CA PRO A 461 -16.97 3.38 14.11
C PRO A 461 -15.86 3.52 15.17
N LEU A 462 -15.09 4.59 15.10
CA LEU A 462 -14.25 5.08 16.20
C LEU A 462 -14.98 6.22 16.90
N VAL A 463 -15.29 6.05 18.19
CA VAL A 463 -16.01 7.08 18.96
C VAL A 463 -15.02 7.81 19.87
N LEU A 464 -14.64 9.02 19.46
CA LEU A 464 -13.83 9.94 20.24
C LEU A 464 -14.74 10.71 21.19
N THR A 465 -14.52 10.56 22.49
CA THR A 465 -15.30 11.21 23.56
C THR A 465 -14.38 12.02 24.45
N GLU A 466 -14.94 12.86 25.32
CA GLU A 466 -14.14 13.66 26.24
C GLU A 466 -13.26 12.77 27.16
N ASP A 467 -13.79 11.62 27.58
CA ASP A 467 -13.10 10.67 28.47
C ASP A 467 -11.87 9.99 27.85
N ASN A 468 -11.83 9.86 26.52
CA ASN A 468 -10.75 9.15 25.82
C ASN A 468 -9.90 10.06 24.92
N ALA A 469 -10.21 11.35 24.85
CA ALA A 469 -9.55 12.31 23.99
C ALA A 469 -8.03 12.42 24.23
N ASP A 470 -7.61 12.46 25.50
CA ASP A 470 -6.18 12.50 25.87
C ASP A 470 -5.40 11.26 25.38
N ALA A 471 -6.05 10.10 25.28
CA ALA A 471 -5.44 8.87 24.79
C ALA A 471 -5.55 8.72 23.26
N GLY A 472 -6.56 9.35 22.68
CA GLY A 472 -7.03 9.12 21.32
C GLY A 472 -7.75 7.77 21.17
N VAL A 473 -8.24 7.53 19.96
CA VAL A 473 -8.85 6.27 19.54
C VAL A 473 -8.06 5.71 18.35
N GLN A 474 -7.97 4.38 18.27
CA GLN A 474 -7.25 3.71 17.19
C GLN A 474 -8.01 2.47 16.72
N VAL A 475 -7.99 2.22 15.42
CA VAL A 475 -8.43 0.97 14.79
C VAL A 475 -7.28 0.31 14.03
N GLU A 476 -7.30 -1.01 13.93
CA GLU A 476 -6.36 -1.77 13.11
C GLU A 476 -7.02 -2.12 11.77
N ALA A 477 -6.28 -1.92 10.67
CA ALA A 477 -6.67 -2.24 9.31
C ALA A 477 -5.66 -3.22 8.69
N THR A 478 -6.08 -4.46 8.47
CA THR A 478 -5.20 -5.52 7.96
C THR A 478 -5.42 -5.76 6.46
N ASN A 479 -4.34 -5.96 5.70
CA ASN A 479 -4.44 -6.43 4.30
C ASN A 479 -3.77 -7.79 4.18
N THR A 480 -4.29 -8.59 3.27
CA THR A 480 -3.69 -9.87 2.88
C THR A 480 -2.81 -9.62 1.67
N GLU A 481 -1.60 -10.18 1.66
CA GLU A 481 -0.77 -10.17 0.45
C GLU A 481 -1.56 -10.75 -0.72
N GLU A 482 -1.43 -10.13 -1.89
CA GLU A 482 -2.02 -10.65 -3.12
C GLU A 482 -1.35 -11.99 -3.43
N PRO A 483 -2.12 -13.08 -3.55
CA PRO A 483 -1.55 -14.40 -3.76
C PRO A 483 -0.83 -14.42 -5.10
N VAL A 484 0.51 -14.44 -5.06
CA VAL A 484 1.31 -14.64 -6.27
C VAL A 484 1.00 -16.04 -6.78
N PRO A 485 0.38 -16.20 -7.97
CA PRO A 485 0.11 -17.52 -8.50
C PRO A 485 1.45 -18.25 -8.64
N PRO A 486 1.54 -19.53 -8.22
CA PRO A 486 2.79 -20.26 -8.31
C PRO A 486 3.23 -20.29 -9.77
N VAL A 487 4.50 -19.97 -10.03
CA VAL A 487 5.09 -20.14 -11.35
C VAL A 487 4.91 -21.60 -11.74
N THR A 488 4.26 -21.84 -12.88
CA THR A 488 4.08 -23.20 -13.43
C THR A 488 4.56 -23.24 -14.87
N GLY A 489 5.05 -24.41 -15.29
CA GLY A 489 5.47 -24.66 -16.67
C GLY A 489 5.15 -26.08 -17.10
N GLU A 490 5.21 -26.34 -18.40
CA GLU A 490 4.84 -27.63 -18.98
C GLU A 490 6.06 -28.57 -19.07
N VAL A 491 5.92 -29.80 -18.57
CA VAL A 491 6.89 -30.89 -18.72
C VAL A 491 6.33 -31.90 -19.71
N ARG A 492 7.04 -32.11 -20.83
CA ARG A 492 6.56 -32.86 -21.99
C ARG A 492 7.43 -34.09 -22.30
N VAL A 493 6.84 -35.08 -22.93
CA VAL A 493 7.56 -36.14 -23.64
C VAL A 493 6.97 -36.32 -25.03
N LEU A 494 7.83 -36.33 -26.05
CA LEU A 494 7.48 -36.64 -27.44
C LEU A 494 7.87 -38.08 -27.75
N LYS A 495 6.87 -38.91 -28.00
CA LYS A 495 7.03 -40.31 -28.38
C LYS A 495 7.08 -40.47 -29.90
N THR A 496 8.14 -41.11 -30.39
CA THR A 496 8.39 -41.34 -31.82
C THR A 496 8.79 -42.78 -32.13
N ASP A 497 8.70 -43.12 -33.41
CA ASP A 497 9.35 -44.27 -34.02
C ASP A 497 10.85 -43.97 -34.22
N ALA A 498 11.71 -44.91 -33.82
CA ALA A 498 13.16 -44.71 -33.80
C ALA A 498 13.81 -44.65 -35.19
N GLU A 499 13.17 -45.19 -36.23
CA GLU A 499 13.70 -45.22 -37.60
C GLU A 499 13.20 -44.04 -38.44
N THR A 500 11.91 -43.76 -38.38
CA THR A 500 11.20 -42.77 -39.20
C THR A 500 11.12 -41.40 -38.51
N GLY A 501 11.13 -41.36 -37.18
CA GLY A 501 10.87 -40.16 -36.39
C GLY A 501 9.39 -39.76 -36.33
N ASP A 502 8.49 -40.58 -36.87
CA ASP A 502 7.05 -40.31 -36.86
C ASP A 502 6.48 -40.42 -35.43
N PRO A 503 5.50 -39.58 -35.05
CA PRO A 503 4.91 -39.62 -33.71
C PRO A 503 4.10 -40.90 -33.47
N LEU A 504 4.22 -41.48 -32.27
CA LEU A 504 3.52 -42.72 -31.89
C LEU A 504 2.47 -42.51 -30.82
N ALA A 505 1.25 -42.99 -31.12
CA ALA A 505 0.16 -43.07 -30.16
C ALA A 505 0.17 -44.40 -29.39
N GLY A 506 -0.37 -44.40 -28.17
CA GLY A 506 -0.63 -45.62 -27.40
C GLY A 506 0.51 -46.08 -26.48
N ALA A 507 1.59 -45.31 -26.32
CA ALA A 507 2.58 -45.56 -25.25
C ALA A 507 2.03 -45.04 -23.91
N ASP A 508 2.16 -45.81 -22.85
CA ASP A 508 1.81 -45.36 -21.49
C ASP A 508 3.05 -44.82 -20.77
N PHE A 509 2.88 -43.65 -20.18
CA PHE A 509 3.91 -42.92 -19.45
C PHE A 509 3.46 -42.52 -18.05
N GLU A 510 4.41 -42.47 -17.14
CA GLU A 510 4.28 -41.87 -15.81
C GLU A 510 5.27 -40.71 -15.68
N LEU A 511 4.79 -39.54 -15.24
CA LEU A 511 5.64 -38.40 -14.91
C LEU A 511 5.93 -38.41 -13.41
N TRP A 512 7.20 -38.40 -13.05
CA TRP A 512 7.67 -38.40 -11.67
C TRP A 512 8.47 -37.12 -11.38
N ARG A 513 8.36 -36.62 -10.15
CA ARG A 513 9.16 -35.51 -9.62
C ARG A 513 10.17 -36.05 -8.62
N GLU A 514 11.43 -35.68 -8.78
CA GLU A 514 12.51 -35.97 -7.82
C GLU A 514 12.21 -35.26 -6.50
N THR A 515 11.90 -36.01 -5.44
CA THR A 515 11.48 -35.44 -4.14
C THR A 515 12.29 -35.97 -2.95
N ASN A 516 13.04 -37.06 -3.12
CA ASN A 516 13.83 -37.68 -2.06
C ASN A 516 15.29 -37.15 -1.97
N GLY A 517 15.68 -36.27 -2.90
CA GLY A 517 17.02 -35.67 -2.97
C GLY A 517 18.14 -36.62 -3.42
N VAL A 518 17.80 -37.72 -4.09
CA VAL A 518 18.75 -38.68 -4.69
C VAL A 518 18.67 -38.57 -6.21
N ASP A 519 19.81 -38.33 -6.86
CA ASP A 519 19.86 -38.18 -8.32
C ASP A 519 19.31 -39.42 -9.06
N GLY A 520 18.37 -39.17 -9.98
CA GLY A 520 17.73 -40.18 -10.83
C GLY A 520 16.33 -40.54 -10.36
N LEU A 521 15.60 -41.35 -11.12
CA LEU A 521 14.25 -41.78 -10.74
C LEU A 521 14.29 -42.95 -9.74
N GLN A 522 13.59 -42.84 -8.60
CA GLN A 522 13.32 -43.93 -7.67
C GLN A 522 11.81 -44.12 -7.43
N THR A 523 11.20 -45.05 -8.16
CA THR A 523 9.76 -45.36 -8.04
C THR A 523 9.39 -46.29 -6.87
N THR A 524 10.39 -46.84 -6.17
CA THR A 524 10.19 -47.76 -5.04
C THR A 524 11.22 -47.50 -3.94
N GLY A 525 10.91 -47.88 -2.70
CA GLY A 525 11.83 -47.73 -1.56
C GLY A 525 11.14 -47.18 -0.31
N ALA A 526 11.93 -46.82 0.69
CA ALA A 526 11.43 -46.19 1.92
C ALA A 526 11.03 -44.72 1.70
N ASP A 527 11.59 -44.07 0.68
CA ASP A 527 11.35 -42.67 0.31
C ASP A 527 11.38 -42.53 -1.23
N PRO A 528 10.34 -43.02 -1.94
CA PRO A 528 10.27 -42.94 -3.39
C PRO A 528 9.98 -41.50 -3.85
N ASP A 529 10.30 -41.22 -5.11
CA ASP A 529 9.90 -39.99 -5.79
C ASP A 529 8.39 -39.86 -5.92
N THR A 530 7.90 -38.64 -6.20
CA THR A 530 6.47 -38.37 -6.24
C THR A 530 5.92 -38.54 -7.66
N LEU A 531 4.94 -39.44 -7.82
CA LEU A 531 4.18 -39.55 -9.08
C LEU A 531 3.32 -38.30 -9.27
N VAL A 532 3.52 -37.60 -10.38
CA VAL A 532 2.80 -36.38 -10.74
C VAL A 532 1.54 -36.71 -11.53
N THR A 533 1.66 -37.49 -12.60
CA THR A 533 0.53 -37.90 -13.45
C THR A 533 0.89 -39.10 -14.31
N THR A 534 -0.12 -39.70 -14.95
CA THR A 534 0.04 -40.72 -16.00
C THR A 534 -0.56 -40.25 -17.31
N CYS A 535 -0.05 -40.73 -18.44
CA CYS A 535 -0.50 -40.31 -19.76
C CYS A 535 -0.29 -41.42 -20.80
N THR A 536 -1.32 -41.67 -21.63
CA THR A 536 -1.18 -42.47 -22.85
C THR A 536 -0.97 -41.54 -24.03
N THR A 537 0.06 -41.75 -24.85
CA THR A 537 0.39 -40.83 -25.95
C THR A 537 -0.75 -40.73 -26.96
N PRO A 538 -1.21 -39.51 -27.29
CA PRO A 538 -2.22 -39.32 -28.33
C PRO A 538 -1.60 -39.38 -29.73
N ALA A 539 -2.40 -39.17 -30.78
CA ALA A 539 -1.97 -39.26 -32.18
C ALA A 539 -0.81 -38.34 -32.58
N ASN A 540 -0.56 -37.25 -31.84
CA ASN A 540 0.59 -36.37 -32.06
C ASN A 540 1.85 -36.83 -31.30
N GLY A 541 1.79 -37.93 -30.54
CA GLY A 541 2.89 -38.49 -29.77
C GLY A 541 3.26 -37.70 -28.51
N VAL A 542 2.55 -36.63 -28.13
CA VAL A 542 2.97 -35.76 -27.02
C VAL A 542 2.13 -35.97 -25.77
N CYS A 543 2.79 -36.35 -24.69
CA CYS A 543 2.26 -36.27 -23.33
C CYS A 543 2.82 -35.03 -22.63
N ALA A 544 1.99 -34.37 -21.82
CA ALA A 544 2.32 -33.11 -21.17
C ALA A 544 1.63 -32.96 -19.81
N ALA A 545 2.29 -32.28 -18.87
CA ALA A 545 1.69 -31.86 -17.61
C ALA A 545 2.21 -30.49 -17.19
N THR A 546 1.32 -29.64 -16.67
CA THR A 546 1.68 -28.35 -16.06
C THR A 546 1.99 -28.53 -14.58
N THR A 547 3.16 -28.10 -14.12
CA THR A 547 3.65 -28.32 -12.76
C THR A 547 4.57 -27.18 -12.30
N THR A 548 4.98 -27.17 -11.03
CA THR A 548 5.88 -26.16 -10.44
C THR A 548 7.35 -26.44 -10.75
N PRO A 549 8.28 -25.48 -10.60
CA PRO A 549 9.71 -25.73 -10.77
C PRO A 549 10.23 -26.93 -9.97
N GLY A 550 11.08 -27.73 -10.59
CA GLY A 550 11.61 -28.99 -10.06
C GLY A 550 12.30 -29.86 -11.11
N THR A 551 12.84 -30.99 -10.66
CA THR A 551 13.45 -32.02 -11.52
C THR A 551 12.45 -33.15 -11.76
N TYR A 552 12.28 -33.52 -13.03
CA TYR A 552 11.27 -34.48 -13.48
C TYR A 552 11.84 -35.59 -14.36
N TYR A 553 11.16 -36.73 -14.37
CA TYR A 553 11.44 -37.88 -15.24
C TYR A 553 10.15 -38.43 -15.82
N TRP A 554 10.15 -38.71 -17.12
CA TRP A 554 9.11 -39.52 -17.75
C TRP A 554 9.57 -40.98 -17.76
N GLN A 555 8.73 -41.89 -17.28
CA GLN A 555 8.96 -43.33 -17.38
C GLN A 555 7.93 -43.92 -18.34
N GLU A 556 8.38 -44.54 -19.42
CA GLU A 556 7.51 -45.38 -20.24
C GLU A 556 7.22 -46.66 -19.47
N THR A 557 5.95 -46.98 -19.29
CA THR A 557 5.48 -48.18 -18.57
C THR A 557 4.86 -49.20 -19.52
N GLN A 558 4.46 -48.79 -20.72
CA GLN A 558 4.00 -49.66 -21.80
C GLN A 558 4.37 -49.07 -23.16
N ALA A 559 5.02 -49.88 -24.01
CA ALA A 559 5.28 -49.53 -25.40
C ALA A 559 3.98 -49.52 -26.24
N PRO A 560 3.93 -48.75 -27.35
CA PRO A 560 2.87 -48.88 -28.35
C PRO A 560 2.77 -50.30 -28.92
N GLU A 561 1.60 -50.67 -29.41
CA GLU A 561 1.40 -51.97 -30.08
C GLU A 561 2.33 -52.11 -31.29
N GLY A 562 3.04 -53.25 -31.38
CA GLY A 562 4.01 -53.53 -32.45
C GLY A 562 5.39 -52.92 -32.23
N TYR A 563 5.68 -52.36 -31.05
CA TYR A 563 6.97 -51.77 -30.72
C TYR A 563 7.60 -52.42 -29.49
N GLU A 564 8.93 -52.52 -29.49
CA GLU A 564 9.69 -53.00 -28.34
C GLU A 564 9.73 -51.96 -27.21
N MET A 565 9.74 -52.43 -25.96
CA MET A 565 9.94 -51.59 -24.77
C MET A 565 11.38 -51.07 -24.73
N PRO A 566 11.62 -49.75 -24.55
CA PRO A 566 12.97 -49.21 -24.49
C PRO A 566 13.70 -49.62 -23.20
N ASP A 567 15.02 -49.81 -23.29
CA ASP A 567 15.93 -50.01 -22.14
C ASP A 567 17.13 -49.03 -22.25
N PRO A 568 17.20 -47.97 -21.42
CA PRO A 568 16.32 -47.68 -20.29
C PRO A 568 14.98 -47.04 -20.71
N ALA A 569 13.92 -47.32 -19.95
CA ALA A 569 12.58 -46.75 -20.14
C ALA A 569 12.34 -45.41 -19.41
N VAL A 570 13.41 -44.72 -18.98
CA VAL A 570 13.33 -43.48 -18.19
C VAL A 570 14.01 -42.34 -18.96
N PHE A 571 13.31 -41.22 -19.08
CA PHE A 571 13.69 -40.06 -19.87
C PHE A 571 13.76 -38.82 -18.98
N GLY A 572 14.96 -38.28 -18.79
CA GLY A 572 15.26 -37.14 -17.92
C GLY A 572 16.74 -37.13 -17.52
N PRO A 573 17.14 -36.26 -16.57
CA PRO A 573 16.31 -35.30 -15.84
C PRO A 573 15.82 -34.14 -16.72
N LEU A 574 14.58 -33.72 -16.50
CA LEU A 574 13.98 -32.49 -17.04
C LEU A 574 13.91 -31.46 -15.91
N VAL A 575 14.69 -30.38 -15.99
CA VAL A 575 14.76 -29.35 -14.93
C VAL A 575 13.92 -28.14 -15.33
N LEU A 576 12.75 -28.02 -14.72
CA LEU A 576 11.87 -26.86 -14.84
C LEU A 576 12.28 -25.81 -13.81
N THR A 577 12.60 -24.61 -14.27
CA THR A 577 12.96 -23.44 -13.44
C THR A 577 11.99 -22.30 -13.70
N GLU A 578 12.01 -21.26 -12.88
CA GLU A 578 11.20 -20.05 -13.14
C GLU A 578 11.57 -19.41 -14.49
N ASP A 579 12.87 -19.35 -14.82
CA ASP A 579 13.37 -18.77 -16.07
C ASP A 579 12.89 -19.48 -17.35
N ASN A 580 12.57 -20.77 -17.27
CA ASN A 580 12.15 -21.58 -18.43
C ASN A 580 10.68 -22.03 -18.35
N ALA A 581 9.93 -21.61 -17.33
CA ALA A 581 8.56 -22.03 -17.09
C ALA A 581 7.62 -21.73 -18.27
N ASP A 582 7.76 -20.53 -18.87
CA ASP A 582 6.96 -20.11 -20.04
C ASP A 582 7.20 -20.99 -21.28
N ALA A 583 8.43 -21.47 -21.47
CA ALA A 583 8.77 -22.36 -22.59
C ALA A 583 8.42 -23.82 -22.28
N GLY A 584 8.54 -24.22 -21.01
CA GLY A 584 8.49 -25.60 -20.56
C GLY A 584 9.74 -26.40 -20.95
N VAL A 585 9.74 -27.68 -20.61
CA VAL A 585 10.83 -28.63 -20.90
C VAL A 585 10.27 -29.87 -21.58
N GLN A 586 11.07 -30.51 -22.44
CA GLN A 586 10.64 -31.68 -23.22
C GLN A 586 11.75 -32.74 -23.31
N ALA A 587 11.36 -34.00 -23.14
CA ALA A 587 12.16 -35.17 -23.51
C ALA A 587 11.67 -35.80 -24.83
N GLU A 588 12.53 -36.56 -25.48
CA GLU A 588 12.18 -37.42 -26.63
C GLU A 588 12.33 -38.89 -26.22
N ALA A 589 11.33 -39.70 -26.59
CA ALA A 589 11.30 -41.13 -26.33
C ALA A 589 11.02 -41.88 -27.65
N ALA A 590 11.92 -42.78 -28.06
CA ALA A 590 11.84 -43.49 -29.33
C ALA A 590 11.77 -45.01 -29.13
N ASN A 591 10.86 -45.71 -29.83
CA ASN A 591 10.79 -47.18 -29.80
C ASN A 591 11.09 -47.74 -31.18
N THR A 592 11.57 -48.98 -31.21
CA THR A 592 11.86 -49.73 -32.43
C THR A 592 10.69 -50.69 -32.71
N GLU A 593 10.27 -50.81 -33.96
CA GLU A 593 9.22 -51.74 -34.39
C GLU A 593 9.66 -53.21 -34.16
N GLU A 594 8.72 -54.07 -33.73
CA GLU A 594 8.97 -55.51 -33.56
C GLU A 594 9.15 -56.21 -34.93
N PRO A 595 10.15 -57.10 -35.08
CA PRO A 595 10.37 -57.81 -36.33
C PRO A 595 9.28 -58.88 -36.61
N VAL A 596 8.62 -58.78 -37.77
CA VAL A 596 7.63 -59.78 -38.22
C VAL A 596 8.33 -61.01 -38.85
N PRO A 597 8.12 -62.25 -38.36
CA PRO A 597 8.70 -63.45 -38.95
C PRO A 597 8.07 -63.80 -40.32
N PRO A 598 8.82 -64.42 -41.27
CA PRO A 598 8.31 -64.76 -42.59
C PRO A 598 7.32 -65.93 -42.56
N VAL A 599 6.32 -65.91 -43.45
CA VAL A 599 5.32 -66.98 -43.62
C VAL A 599 5.91 -68.16 -44.42
N THR A 600 5.84 -69.37 -43.87
CA THR A 600 6.21 -70.66 -44.52
C THR A 600 5.01 -71.61 -44.58
N GLY A 601 5.05 -72.62 -45.47
CA GLY A 601 4.03 -73.67 -45.59
C GLY A 601 4.63 -75.07 -45.76
N SER A 602 3.81 -76.08 -46.07
CA SER A 602 4.25 -77.47 -46.26
C SER A 602 3.66 -78.13 -47.52
N LEU A 603 4.27 -79.21 -47.99
CA LEU A 603 3.78 -80.04 -49.08
C LEU A 603 3.81 -81.52 -48.66
N THR A 604 2.65 -82.18 -48.68
CA THR A 604 2.51 -83.61 -48.37
C THR A 604 2.19 -84.38 -49.64
N LEU A 605 2.97 -85.41 -49.91
CA LEU A 605 2.75 -86.37 -50.98
C LEU A 605 2.05 -87.61 -50.42
N GLU A 606 0.98 -88.05 -51.09
CA GLU A 606 0.31 -89.34 -50.87
C GLU A 606 0.52 -90.26 -52.08
N LYS A 607 1.08 -91.45 -51.84
CA LYS A 607 1.46 -92.40 -52.90
C LYS A 607 0.65 -93.68 -52.84
N THR A 608 0.03 -94.06 -53.96
CA THR A 608 -0.85 -95.24 -54.04
C THR A 608 -0.56 -96.19 -55.20
N ASP A 609 -1.02 -97.43 -55.10
CA ASP A 609 -1.05 -98.41 -56.20
C ASP A 609 -2.15 -98.00 -57.18
N ALA A 610 -1.79 -97.77 -58.44
CA ALA A 610 -2.70 -97.24 -59.47
C ALA A 610 -3.91 -98.14 -59.75
N LYS A 611 -3.85 -99.44 -59.41
CA LYS A 611 -4.92 -100.40 -59.67
C LYS A 611 -5.90 -100.52 -58.50
N ASN A 612 -5.43 -100.54 -57.26
CA ASN A 612 -6.26 -100.82 -56.09
C ASN A 612 -6.37 -99.67 -55.09
N GLY A 613 -5.64 -98.57 -55.30
CA GLY A 613 -5.64 -97.39 -54.44
C GLY A 613 -5.02 -97.62 -53.06
N GLN A 614 -4.35 -98.75 -52.82
CA GLN A 614 -3.68 -99.01 -51.55
C GLN A 614 -2.42 -98.14 -51.43
N PRO A 615 -2.08 -97.67 -50.23
CA PRO A 615 -0.86 -96.90 -50.01
C PRO A 615 0.42 -97.64 -50.40
N LEU A 616 1.44 -96.88 -50.82
CA LEU A 616 2.75 -97.38 -51.22
C LEU A 616 3.87 -96.82 -50.37
N ALA A 617 4.40 -97.67 -49.50
CA ALA A 617 5.63 -97.41 -48.74
C ALA A 617 6.89 -97.61 -49.60
N GLY A 618 7.86 -96.73 -49.44
CA GLY A 618 9.21 -96.83 -49.99
C GLY A 618 9.44 -96.21 -51.37
N ALA A 619 8.53 -95.35 -51.86
CA ALA A 619 8.78 -94.52 -53.03
C ALA A 619 9.58 -93.28 -52.60
N VAL A 620 10.62 -92.90 -53.34
CA VAL A 620 11.54 -91.81 -52.97
C VAL A 620 11.38 -90.63 -53.92
N PHE A 621 11.27 -89.42 -53.35
CA PHE A 621 11.05 -88.17 -54.06
C PHE A 621 12.08 -87.11 -53.70
N GLU A 622 12.51 -86.37 -54.72
CA GLU A 622 13.15 -85.06 -54.59
C GLU A 622 12.08 -83.97 -54.73
N LEU A 623 12.17 -82.91 -53.94
CA LEU A 623 11.41 -81.67 -54.09
C LEU A 623 12.32 -80.57 -54.65
N TRP A 624 11.89 -79.96 -55.73
CA TRP A 624 12.61 -78.88 -56.41
C TRP A 624 11.76 -77.62 -56.43
N ARG A 625 12.34 -76.46 -56.16
CA ARG A 625 11.68 -75.17 -56.25
C ARG A 625 11.94 -74.54 -57.61
N GLU A 626 10.87 -74.10 -58.27
CA GLU A 626 10.95 -73.27 -59.47
C GLU A 626 11.69 -71.98 -59.13
N THR A 627 12.84 -71.76 -59.76
CA THR A 627 13.70 -70.59 -59.47
C THR A 627 14.32 -69.98 -60.73
N ASN A 628 13.95 -70.48 -61.92
CA ASN A 628 14.52 -70.05 -63.18
C ASN A 628 13.48 -69.47 -64.17
N ASP A 629 12.20 -69.49 -63.81
CA ASP A 629 11.05 -69.01 -64.59
C ASP A 629 10.86 -69.77 -65.93
N VAL A 630 11.36 -71.00 -66.04
CA VAL A 630 11.21 -71.85 -67.23
C VAL A 630 10.26 -73.02 -66.94
N PRO A 631 9.12 -73.13 -67.65
CA PRO A 631 8.14 -74.19 -67.37
C PRO A 631 8.71 -75.61 -67.41
N GLY A 632 8.51 -76.32 -66.30
CA GLY A 632 8.92 -77.72 -66.11
C GLY A 632 10.32 -77.86 -65.54
N LEU A 633 10.49 -78.85 -64.65
CA LEU A 633 11.71 -79.05 -63.88
C LEU A 633 13.00 -79.13 -64.72
N GLN A 634 13.94 -78.22 -64.45
CA GLN A 634 15.30 -78.22 -65.00
C GLN A 634 16.32 -78.67 -63.97
N THR A 635 16.67 -79.96 -63.97
CA THR A 635 17.66 -80.52 -63.01
C THR A 635 19.13 -80.29 -63.39
N ALA A 636 19.40 -79.79 -64.60
CA ALA A 636 20.74 -79.51 -65.10
C ALA A 636 20.73 -78.39 -66.15
N GLY A 637 21.85 -77.69 -66.34
CA GLY A 637 21.99 -76.59 -67.30
C GLY A 637 22.74 -75.39 -66.72
N THR A 638 22.69 -74.25 -67.41
CA THR A 638 23.30 -73.00 -66.94
C THR A 638 22.46 -72.27 -65.88
N ASN A 639 21.19 -72.63 -65.73
CA ASN A 639 20.27 -72.08 -64.72
C ASN A 639 19.26 -73.15 -64.28
N PRO A 640 19.69 -74.21 -63.57
CA PRO A 640 18.78 -75.25 -63.09
C PRO A 640 17.88 -74.72 -61.96
N ASP A 641 16.77 -75.41 -61.71
CA ASP A 641 15.95 -75.20 -60.52
C ASP A 641 16.69 -75.55 -59.23
N THR A 642 16.19 -75.04 -58.10
CA THR A 642 16.84 -75.26 -56.81
C THR A 642 16.29 -76.53 -56.18
N LEU A 643 17.16 -77.49 -55.86
CA LEU A 643 16.78 -78.66 -55.06
C LEU A 643 16.41 -78.18 -53.64
N ALA A 644 15.13 -78.22 -53.30
CA ALA A 644 14.62 -77.81 -51.99
C ALA A 644 14.83 -78.93 -50.96
N ASP A 645 14.61 -80.19 -51.35
CA ASP A 645 14.88 -81.37 -50.54
C ASP A 645 15.12 -82.59 -51.45
N ALA A 646 16.03 -83.49 -51.06
CA ALA A 646 16.52 -84.57 -51.90
C ALA A 646 15.96 -85.97 -51.55
N GLY A 647 15.17 -86.15 -50.50
CA GLY A 647 15.10 -87.48 -49.87
C GLY A 647 13.84 -87.83 -49.10
N CYS A 648 12.67 -87.50 -49.62
CA CYS A 648 11.41 -87.89 -48.99
C CYS A 648 11.00 -89.29 -49.43
N SER A 649 10.98 -90.25 -48.50
CA SER A 649 10.50 -91.62 -48.75
C SER A 649 9.11 -91.78 -48.17
N THR A 650 8.19 -92.33 -48.96
CA THR A 650 6.82 -92.60 -48.49
C THR A 650 6.82 -93.67 -47.41
N ASP A 651 6.04 -93.47 -46.36
CA ASP A 651 5.93 -94.37 -45.22
C ASP A 651 4.89 -95.49 -45.42
N ASP A 652 4.59 -96.26 -44.36
CA ASP A 652 3.61 -97.36 -44.41
C ASP A 652 2.18 -96.91 -44.76
N THR A 653 1.87 -95.62 -44.59
CA THR A 653 0.62 -94.97 -45.01
C THR A 653 0.71 -94.35 -46.40
N GLY A 654 1.85 -94.49 -47.08
CA GLY A 654 2.11 -93.97 -48.41
C GLY A 654 2.42 -92.48 -48.43
N GLU A 655 2.68 -91.87 -47.27
CA GLU A 655 2.80 -90.41 -47.13
C GLU A 655 4.25 -89.97 -46.95
N CYS A 656 4.56 -88.76 -47.40
CA CYS A 656 5.84 -88.10 -47.16
C CYS A 656 5.64 -86.57 -47.20
N THR A 657 6.19 -85.82 -46.25
CA THR A 657 5.92 -84.37 -46.09
C THR A 657 7.21 -83.54 -46.11
N PHE A 658 7.13 -82.36 -46.72
CA PHE A 658 8.15 -81.31 -46.70
C PHE A 658 7.61 -80.08 -45.96
N ASP A 659 8.26 -79.68 -44.86
CA ASP A 659 7.83 -78.56 -44.01
C ASP A 659 8.69 -77.30 -44.24
N ASP A 660 8.27 -76.18 -43.65
CA ASP A 660 8.98 -74.89 -43.65
C ASP A 660 9.35 -74.34 -45.04
N LEU A 661 8.52 -74.66 -46.04
CA LEU A 661 8.70 -74.22 -47.41
C LEU A 661 8.38 -72.72 -47.54
N PRO A 662 9.29 -71.89 -48.06
CA PRO A 662 8.96 -70.54 -48.48
C PRO A 662 7.82 -70.56 -49.51
N LEU A 663 7.05 -69.47 -49.58
CA LEU A 663 6.03 -69.33 -50.62
C LEU A 663 6.66 -69.43 -52.02
N GLY A 664 6.01 -70.15 -52.93
CA GLY A 664 6.49 -70.37 -54.30
C GLY A 664 6.03 -71.68 -54.93
N GLU A 665 6.51 -71.95 -56.14
CA GLU A 665 6.17 -73.14 -56.93
C GLU A 665 7.22 -74.25 -56.78
N TYR A 666 6.74 -75.51 -56.72
CA TYR A 666 7.56 -76.69 -56.48
C TYR A 666 7.23 -77.86 -57.42
N TYR A 667 8.23 -78.67 -57.75
CA TYR A 667 8.10 -79.92 -58.50
C TYR A 667 8.55 -81.11 -57.65
N LEU A 668 7.82 -82.21 -57.76
CA LEU A 668 8.19 -83.50 -57.21
C LEU A 668 8.80 -84.37 -58.30
N ARG A 669 9.96 -84.96 -58.02
CA ARG A 669 10.62 -85.92 -58.91
C ARG A 669 10.79 -87.27 -58.21
N GLU A 670 10.11 -88.28 -58.70
CA GLU A 670 10.24 -89.66 -58.21
C GLU A 670 11.59 -90.24 -58.67
N THR A 671 12.45 -90.60 -57.73
CA THR A 671 13.80 -91.13 -58.01
C THR A 671 13.90 -92.63 -57.80
N ALA A 672 13.03 -93.22 -56.97
CA ALA A 672 12.97 -94.66 -56.76
C ALA A 672 11.54 -95.13 -56.47
N VAL A 673 11.22 -96.36 -56.89
CA VAL A 673 9.93 -97.01 -56.63
C VAL A 673 10.10 -98.26 -55.76
N PRO A 674 9.05 -98.68 -55.01
CA PRO A 674 9.09 -99.92 -54.23
C PRO A 674 9.22 -101.18 -55.09
N GLU A 675 9.66 -102.29 -54.50
CA GLU A 675 9.81 -103.57 -55.20
C GLU A 675 8.49 -104.02 -55.86
N GLY A 676 8.56 -104.36 -57.15
CA GLY A 676 7.40 -104.81 -57.93
C GLY A 676 6.59 -103.69 -58.60
N TYR A 677 6.98 -102.42 -58.44
CA TYR A 677 6.42 -101.28 -59.17
C TYR A 677 7.38 -100.78 -60.26
N VAL A 678 6.84 -100.04 -61.22
CA VAL A 678 7.60 -99.45 -62.33
C VAL A 678 7.70 -97.95 -62.13
N LEU A 679 8.91 -97.39 -62.25
CA LEU A 679 9.11 -95.94 -62.25
C LEU A 679 8.40 -95.33 -63.48
N PRO A 680 7.57 -94.28 -63.31
CA PRO A 680 6.86 -93.66 -64.42
C PRO A 680 7.82 -93.16 -65.51
N ALA A 681 7.39 -93.24 -66.77
CA ALA A 681 8.18 -92.74 -67.91
C ALA A 681 8.46 -91.23 -67.81
N ASN A 682 7.57 -90.48 -67.16
CA ASN A 682 7.81 -89.11 -66.72
C ASN A 682 7.75 -89.07 -65.18
N PRO A 683 8.89 -89.04 -64.47
CA PRO A 683 8.92 -89.09 -63.01
C PRO A 683 8.68 -87.73 -62.34
N VAL A 684 8.43 -86.66 -63.12
CA VAL A 684 8.24 -85.29 -62.60
C VAL A 684 6.76 -84.93 -62.55
N SER A 685 6.30 -84.40 -61.42
CA SER A 685 4.95 -83.89 -61.19
C SER A 685 5.00 -82.46 -60.63
N GLY A 686 4.04 -81.62 -61.01
CA GLY A 686 3.97 -80.20 -60.63
C GLY A 686 3.84 -79.26 -61.84
N PRO A 687 3.92 -77.94 -61.63
CA PRO A 687 4.24 -77.29 -60.35
C PRO A 687 3.11 -77.36 -59.33
N PHE A 688 3.47 -77.30 -58.04
CA PHE A 688 2.59 -77.19 -56.88
C PHE A 688 2.91 -75.90 -56.14
N GLU A 689 1.91 -75.08 -55.83
CA GLU A 689 2.12 -73.73 -55.32
C GLU A 689 1.84 -73.64 -53.81
N VAL A 690 2.84 -73.20 -53.04
CA VAL A 690 2.70 -72.81 -51.63
C VAL A 690 2.47 -71.30 -51.58
N THR A 691 1.32 -70.87 -51.06
CA THR A 691 0.86 -69.47 -50.98
C THR A 691 0.46 -69.12 -49.55
N GLU A 692 0.32 -67.84 -49.20
CA GLU A 692 -0.21 -67.45 -47.88
C GLU A 692 -1.59 -68.08 -47.59
N ALA A 693 -2.40 -68.30 -48.62
CA ALA A 693 -3.75 -68.84 -48.45
C ALA A 693 -3.75 -70.33 -48.06
N ASN A 694 -2.73 -71.09 -48.45
CA ASN A 694 -2.63 -72.52 -48.16
C ASN A 694 -1.49 -72.88 -47.19
N SER A 695 -0.64 -71.92 -46.80
CA SER A 695 0.53 -72.16 -45.96
C SER A 695 0.21 -72.84 -44.62
N SER A 696 -0.91 -72.47 -43.99
CA SER A 696 -1.38 -73.08 -42.74
C SER A 696 -1.99 -74.48 -42.89
N GLN A 697 -2.46 -74.85 -44.09
CA GLN A 697 -3.09 -76.15 -44.37
C GLN A 697 -2.13 -77.14 -45.02
N GLY A 698 -1.09 -76.63 -45.68
CA GLY A 698 -0.20 -77.41 -46.54
C GLY A 698 -0.83 -77.71 -47.90
N VAL A 699 -0.01 -78.19 -48.83
CA VAL A 699 -0.41 -78.65 -50.17
C VAL A 699 -0.35 -80.17 -50.21
N THR A 700 -1.49 -80.84 -50.41
CA THR A 700 -1.52 -82.30 -50.60
C THR A 700 -1.48 -82.68 -52.08
N VAL A 701 -0.59 -83.60 -52.43
CA VAL A 701 -0.39 -84.11 -53.79
C VAL A 701 -0.59 -85.62 -53.79
N GLU A 702 -1.50 -86.14 -54.62
CA GLU A 702 -1.71 -87.57 -54.80
C GLU A 702 -1.01 -88.08 -56.07
N LEU A 703 -0.11 -89.08 -55.95
CA LEU A 703 0.55 -89.74 -57.08
C LEU A 703 0.38 -91.27 -56.98
N SER A 704 0.46 -91.98 -58.11
CA SER A 704 0.30 -93.45 -58.12
C SER A 704 1.30 -94.16 -59.02
N ASN A 705 1.63 -95.43 -58.73
CA ASN A 705 2.51 -96.28 -59.56
C ASN A 705 1.80 -97.55 -60.02
N GLU A 706 2.17 -98.00 -61.22
CA GLU A 706 1.72 -99.28 -61.76
C GLU A 706 2.63 -100.43 -61.30
N ARG A 707 2.03 -101.60 -61.04
CA ARG A 707 2.78 -102.85 -60.79
C ARG A 707 3.42 -103.37 -62.07
N GLY A 708 4.67 -103.80 -62.00
CA GLY A 708 5.35 -104.50 -63.09
C GLY A 708 4.74 -105.88 -63.35
N GLU A 709 4.68 -106.31 -64.62
CA GLU A 709 4.24 -107.68 -64.93
C GLU A 709 5.17 -108.71 -64.28
N PRO A 710 4.64 -109.76 -63.60
CA PRO A 710 5.48 -110.80 -63.04
C PRO A 710 6.19 -111.54 -64.17
N CYS A 711 7.52 -111.52 -64.16
CA CYS A 711 8.37 -112.25 -65.10
C CYS A 711 8.01 -113.76 -65.07
N LYS A 712 7.30 -114.26 -66.08
CA LYS A 712 6.94 -115.68 -66.22
C LYS A 712 7.98 -116.42 -67.07
N GLY A 713 8.89 -117.17 -66.45
CA GLY A 713 9.80 -118.09 -67.17
C GLY A 713 11.13 -118.39 -66.45
N LYS A 714 11.76 -119.52 -66.78
CA LYS A 714 12.90 -120.15 -66.05
C LYS A 714 14.28 -119.45 -66.16
N ASP A 715 14.37 -118.24 -66.71
CA ASP A 715 15.66 -117.53 -66.88
C ASP A 715 15.80 -116.26 -66.01
N CYS A 716 15.11 -116.17 -64.87
CA CYS A 716 15.34 -115.12 -63.86
C CYS A 716 16.50 -115.43 -62.90
N LYS A 717 17.65 -115.86 -63.44
CA LYS A 717 18.93 -115.83 -62.70
C LYS A 717 20.02 -115.30 -63.63
N LYS A 718 20.03 -113.98 -63.81
CA LYS A 718 21.21 -113.16 -64.13
C LYS A 718 20.79 -111.70 -64.31
N ARG A 719 20.92 -110.91 -63.24
CA ARG A 719 21.32 -109.48 -63.20
C ARG A 719 21.06 -108.91 -61.80
N VAL A 720 21.80 -109.43 -60.82
CA VAL A 720 22.15 -108.65 -59.62
C VAL A 720 23.67 -108.65 -59.59
N HIS A 721 24.24 -107.94 -60.56
CA HIS A 721 25.60 -107.38 -60.58
C HIS A 721 25.80 -106.73 -61.95
N GLU A 722 26.16 -105.43 -61.91
CA GLU A 722 26.39 -104.43 -62.99
C GLU A 722 25.26 -103.39 -63.05
N GLY A 723 25.41 -102.13 -62.63
CA GLY A 723 26.55 -101.35 -62.09
C GLY A 723 26.06 -100.43 -60.94
N ALA A 724 26.85 -99.99 -59.97
CA ALA A 724 28.17 -99.34 -59.97
C ALA A 724 28.18 -97.94 -60.61
N ARG A 725 28.38 -96.93 -59.73
CA ARG A 725 28.87 -95.54 -59.97
C ARG A 725 27.86 -94.62 -60.67
N ALA A 726 27.65 -93.38 -60.25
CA ALA A 726 28.47 -92.41 -59.51
C ALA A 726 27.63 -91.64 -58.49
#